data_AF-A0A2R7IHE8-F1
#
_entry.id   AF-A0A2R7IHE8-F1
#
_cell.length_a   1.000
_cell.length_b   1.000
_cell.length_c   1.000
_cell.angle_alpha   90.00
_cell.angle_beta   90.00
_cell.angle_gamma   90.00
#
_symmetry.space_group_name_H-M   'P 1'
#
loop_
_entity.id
_entity.type
_entity.pdbx_description
1 polymer ?
#
loop_
_entity_poly.entity_id
_entity_poly.type
_entity_poly.pdbx_seq_one_letter_code
_entity_poly.pdbx_strand_id
1 'polypeptide(L)'
;MLPDATVLADGTIMVTWQDNSLAGGDAAGFSIKGQILSAAGAKIGGEFLVNTTTTGNQTVPTNALLDNGNVLILWNDLSATGDDTSGSAIRAQIVTATGSKVGDEFLVNTQTTGNQSQPHVAKLADGNVIVTWFDANGDASGGGIKGQLLDPTGAKIGGEFLVNTQTAGVQSSANIAALANGTFVVTWQDSSGTPTLSSIKAQLFDASANKIGGEFLVNAATGFSQTNPAVAAMSNGSFVIAWRDAGPSTGTPVQLLRAQVFSADGTPIGTEFIASDVADRLSMGSPTIADIGNGQFIIAASSSVLNASNVQVSQGERAQIFNLLNQVIGTPDTESLSGTAGGDFIDGQAGADTIHGFLGSDVISGGDGNDTIYGDEGDDFIDSGDDDDTVYGGDGDDTIDGDHGADTIFGGNGNDTIYAAEGDDIIDGGIGDNQIYGGEGDDVITSPSGGTGMLDGEGGNDRITVTNASSMTIYGGDGDDTIIFNGGTGGSIDAGSGADTIFASVASGSIGVRTGDGDNESDYVSIGSGAAYVSLGRNDTVQLNGFNNANISVSFGRQTIIPGTGGGTISIWGYVGAGEAGIVLDLSVFGPNPFGPGGPLTIRNSSATTPGSALITNTVTGLTINLYGVDARDLSSFNLGGVANPLYSPQNQTLDGSFADSPALAWTDYLVGADGNDTLRGFGGNDQLFGGGGNDRLDGGLGADTMDGGTGNDTFVVNDPGDVVIELAGGGTDTIETSISFSLAAAPNIENIRLTGTGNIDAMGDDGTNAFYANSGNNRLSGGGGNDAFIFDVNLNAATFNGGDFVDGGAGGNDQIGLRGGYTGANAVTLSGANITGVETVALLSGFDYTVTALDDLLTAGQTMTIFGSGLGAGDNFTFDGSAETSGKFLVYGGLGADVLTGGGGNDGFSFAAGRFDTATDIVNGGNGSDQLALNGFSGTISGANLIGIESVVLLSGSNAITLADDWALSGQSRTVFASALTQGATIDGSAETDGRLALYGGSGNDVLTGGALADQIVGGSGNDTIRGGLGGDFLRGDGGADTFVLGSAAESTGINYDTLVGFDASIDRIDLPGTITAVDGAISVGTLSRGSFDSDLTAVLAGLGANHAVTFTANQGDLAGRVFLIADTNGIAGYQAGDDAVFELVNPVQGIIDPTPFV
;
A
#
# COMPACT_ATOMS: atom_id res chain seq x y z
N MET A 1 8.27 -24.96 -17.21
CA MET A 1 8.44 -26.21 -17.99
C MET A 1 9.07 -27.23 -17.07
N LEU A 2 8.57 -28.47 -17.13
CA LEU A 2 8.89 -29.52 -16.16
C LEU A 2 10.33 -30.02 -16.32
N PRO A 3 11.00 -30.42 -15.22
CA PRO A 3 12.24 -31.18 -15.28
C PRO A 3 12.00 -32.56 -15.91
N ASP A 4 13.05 -33.19 -16.43
CA ASP A 4 13.00 -34.60 -16.85
C ASP A 4 13.89 -35.47 -15.94
N ALA A 5 13.50 -36.72 -15.74
CA ALA A 5 14.16 -37.64 -14.83
C ALA A 5 14.38 -39.02 -15.46
N THR A 6 15.51 -39.63 -15.16
CA THR A 6 15.82 -41.00 -15.62
C THR A 6 16.45 -41.80 -14.48
N VAL A 7 15.91 -43.00 -14.25
CA VAL A 7 16.47 -43.96 -13.31
C VAL A 7 17.68 -44.64 -13.94
N LEU A 8 18.81 -44.63 -13.25
CA LEU A 8 20.06 -45.26 -13.65
C LEU A 8 20.08 -46.74 -13.25
N ALA A 9 20.99 -47.51 -13.86
CA ALA A 9 21.07 -48.96 -13.67
C ALA A 9 21.34 -49.41 -12.21
N ASP A 10 21.87 -48.53 -11.36
CA ASP A 10 22.11 -48.77 -9.94
C ASP A 10 20.95 -48.30 -9.02
N GLY A 11 19.85 -47.81 -9.60
CA GLY A 11 18.67 -47.31 -8.90
C GLY A 11 18.77 -45.85 -8.46
N THR A 12 19.87 -45.14 -8.73
CA THR A 12 19.93 -43.68 -8.57
C THR A 12 19.14 -42.97 -9.67
N ILE A 13 18.81 -41.69 -9.48
CA ILE A 13 17.96 -40.92 -10.39
C ILE A 13 18.76 -39.70 -10.87
N MET A 14 18.88 -39.52 -12.18
CA MET A 14 19.38 -38.27 -12.76
C MET A 14 18.20 -37.39 -13.13
N VAL A 15 18.18 -36.16 -12.61
CA VAL A 15 17.16 -35.15 -12.93
C VAL A 15 17.82 -34.01 -13.68
N THR A 16 17.23 -33.57 -14.79
CA THR A 16 17.68 -32.43 -15.58
C THR A 16 16.60 -31.37 -15.68
N TRP A 17 16.99 -30.10 -15.68
CA TRP A 17 16.06 -28.98 -15.74
C TRP A 17 16.66 -27.78 -16.46
N GLN A 18 15.78 -26.84 -16.82
CA GLN A 18 16.15 -25.53 -17.33
C GLN A 18 16.44 -24.60 -16.15
N ASP A 19 17.63 -24.03 -16.11
CA ASP A 19 18.07 -23.14 -15.04
C ASP A 19 18.32 -21.73 -15.56
N ASN A 20 17.60 -20.74 -15.01
CA ASN A 20 17.78 -19.31 -15.29
C ASN A 20 18.44 -18.56 -14.12
N SER A 21 19.10 -19.28 -13.22
CA SER A 21 19.74 -18.66 -12.05
C SER A 21 20.99 -17.85 -12.42
N LEU A 22 21.49 -17.99 -13.66
CA LEU A 22 22.76 -17.46 -14.16
C LEU A 22 23.99 -17.91 -13.33
N ALA A 23 23.80 -18.87 -12.41
CA ALA A 23 24.84 -19.42 -11.57
C ALA A 23 25.37 -20.73 -12.18
N GLY A 24 26.69 -20.97 -12.13
CA GLY A 24 27.25 -22.28 -12.49
C GLY A 24 27.65 -22.48 -13.96
N GLY A 25 27.83 -21.40 -14.73
CA GLY A 25 28.62 -21.45 -15.98
C GLY A 25 27.94 -20.93 -17.25
N ASP A 26 26.63 -20.68 -17.21
CA ASP A 26 25.89 -20.04 -18.30
C ASP A 26 25.44 -18.63 -17.89
N ALA A 27 25.85 -17.62 -18.63
CA ALA A 27 25.60 -16.21 -18.32
C ALA A 27 24.63 -15.54 -19.30
N ALA A 28 24.09 -16.26 -20.29
CA ALA A 28 23.31 -15.65 -21.39
C ALA A 28 21.80 -15.94 -21.34
N GLY A 29 21.32 -16.75 -20.39
CA GLY A 29 19.90 -17.07 -20.24
C GLY A 29 19.65 -18.42 -19.57
N PHE A 30 18.69 -19.18 -20.10
CA PHE A 30 18.38 -20.54 -19.63
C PHE A 30 19.47 -21.52 -20.04
N SER A 31 19.92 -22.33 -19.07
CA SER A 31 20.89 -23.42 -19.26
C SER A 31 20.30 -24.77 -18.90
N ILE A 32 20.92 -25.87 -19.34
CA ILE A 32 20.51 -27.21 -18.92
C ILE A 32 21.43 -27.68 -17.80
N LYS A 33 20.85 -27.90 -16.61
CA LYS A 33 21.55 -28.46 -15.45
C LYS A 33 21.06 -29.85 -15.13
N GLY A 34 21.94 -30.62 -14.47
CA GLY A 34 21.63 -31.94 -13.94
C GLY A 34 21.99 -32.08 -12.47
N GLN A 35 21.28 -32.99 -11.78
CA GLN A 35 21.58 -33.42 -10.42
C GLN A 35 21.30 -34.91 -10.29
N ILE A 36 22.13 -35.59 -9.50
CA ILE A 36 21.92 -37.00 -9.17
C ILE A 36 21.30 -37.11 -7.79
N LEU A 37 20.28 -37.96 -7.68
CA LEU A 37 19.57 -38.28 -6.46
C LEU A 37 19.72 -39.77 -6.15
N SER A 38 19.72 -40.12 -4.87
CA SER A 38 19.54 -41.50 -4.45
C SER A 38 18.14 -41.99 -4.80
N ALA A 39 17.91 -43.31 -4.75
CA ALA A 39 16.58 -43.90 -4.86
C ALA A 39 15.56 -43.32 -3.85
N ALA A 40 16.04 -42.73 -2.74
CA ALA A 40 15.22 -42.08 -1.72
C ALA A 40 15.09 -40.56 -1.92
N GLY A 41 15.53 -40.02 -3.07
CA GLY A 41 15.44 -38.60 -3.41
C GLY A 41 16.53 -37.70 -2.80
N ALA A 42 17.54 -38.26 -2.11
CA ALA A 42 18.60 -37.46 -1.50
C ALA A 42 19.67 -37.07 -2.53
N LYS A 43 20.09 -35.79 -2.55
CA LYS A 43 21.15 -35.27 -3.43
C LYS A 43 22.48 -36.03 -3.28
N ILE A 44 23.04 -36.51 -4.40
CA ILE A 44 24.37 -37.14 -4.49
C ILE A 44 25.27 -36.22 -5.32
N GLY A 45 26.27 -35.59 -4.69
CA GLY A 45 27.13 -34.62 -5.36
C GLY A 45 26.46 -33.26 -5.57
N GLY A 46 27.10 -32.43 -6.40
CA GLY A 46 26.62 -31.09 -6.75
C GLY A 46 26.00 -31.07 -8.14
N GLU A 47 25.23 -30.02 -8.41
CA GLU A 47 24.63 -29.75 -9.71
C GLU A 47 25.72 -29.52 -10.77
N PHE A 48 25.47 -29.98 -12.00
CA PHE A 48 26.42 -29.87 -13.11
C PHE A 48 25.75 -29.30 -14.36
N LEU A 49 26.53 -28.56 -15.15
CA LEU A 49 26.09 -27.95 -16.41
C LEU A 49 26.22 -28.96 -17.56
N VAL A 50 25.13 -29.18 -18.29
CA VAL A 50 25.04 -30.14 -19.39
C VAL A 50 25.44 -29.50 -20.72
N ASN A 51 24.85 -28.34 -21.06
CA ASN A 51 25.18 -27.64 -22.30
C ASN A 51 26.63 -27.11 -22.27
N THR A 52 27.26 -27.05 -23.43
CA THR A 52 28.56 -26.38 -23.65
C THR A 52 28.34 -25.04 -24.34
N THR A 53 27.35 -24.96 -25.23
CA THR A 53 26.88 -23.71 -25.82
C THR A 53 26.09 -22.92 -24.79
N THR A 54 26.63 -21.78 -24.35
CA THR A 54 26.02 -20.89 -23.33
C THR A 54 25.56 -19.56 -23.93
N THR A 55 25.26 -19.53 -25.24
CA THR A 55 24.73 -18.34 -25.91
C THR A 55 23.27 -18.63 -26.24
N GLY A 56 22.36 -17.67 -26.01
CA GLY A 56 20.93 -17.89 -26.18
C GLY A 56 20.34 -18.88 -25.15
N ASN A 57 19.06 -19.17 -25.28
CA ASN A 57 18.35 -20.02 -24.32
C ASN A 57 18.45 -21.50 -24.69
N GLN A 58 18.76 -22.34 -23.70
CA GLN A 58 18.72 -23.79 -23.80
C GLN A 58 17.50 -24.28 -23.01
N THR A 59 16.54 -24.92 -23.67
CA THR A 59 15.24 -25.24 -23.07
C THR A 59 14.77 -26.66 -23.39
N VAL A 60 13.81 -27.15 -22.61
CA VAL A 60 13.10 -28.44 -22.74
C VAL A 60 14.07 -29.64 -22.75
N PRO A 61 14.75 -29.92 -21.62
CA PRO A 61 15.63 -31.08 -21.55
C PRO A 61 14.83 -32.38 -21.58
N THR A 62 15.36 -33.39 -22.26
CA THR A 62 14.88 -34.77 -22.21
C THR A 62 16.04 -35.76 -22.15
N ASN A 63 15.86 -36.89 -21.48
CA ASN A 63 16.90 -37.80 -21.04
C ASN A 63 16.61 -39.24 -21.51
N ALA A 64 17.64 -39.99 -21.88
CA ALA A 64 17.55 -41.43 -22.11
C ALA A 64 18.77 -42.18 -21.54
N LEU A 65 18.53 -43.22 -20.74
CA LEU A 65 19.57 -44.13 -20.26
C LEU A 65 20.04 -45.06 -21.37
N LEU A 66 21.31 -44.98 -21.73
CA LEU A 66 21.97 -45.82 -22.72
C LEU A 66 22.45 -47.15 -22.10
N ASP A 67 22.59 -48.20 -22.92
CA ASP A 67 22.99 -49.54 -22.44
C ASP A 67 24.41 -49.61 -21.87
N ASN A 68 25.26 -48.64 -22.22
CA ASN A 68 26.59 -48.48 -21.64
C ASN A 68 26.56 -47.83 -20.24
N GLY A 69 25.38 -47.47 -19.71
CA GLY A 69 25.19 -46.82 -18.41
C GLY A 69 25.36 -45.29 -18.43
N ASN A 70 25.60 -44.69 -19.60
CA ASN A 70 25.59 -43.24 -19.78
C ASN A 70 24.16 -42.72 -20.04
N VAL A 71 23.98 -41.42 -19.96
CA VAL A 71 22.70 -40.75 -20.24
C VAL A 71 22.87 -39.82 -21.44
N LEU A 72 22.02 -39.96 -22.45
CA LEU A 72 21.87 -38.98 -23.52
C LEU A 72 20.89 -37.90 -23.06
N ILE A 73 21.31 -36.63 -23.09
CA ILE A 73 20.46 -35.49 -22.73
C ILE A 73 20.31 -34.62 -23.98
N LEU A 74 19.07 -34.29 -24.34
CA LEU A 74 18.73 -33.45 -25.49
C LEU A 74 17.99 -32.20 -25.05
N TRP A 75 18.04 -31.13 -25.85
CA TRP A 75 17.33 -29.88 -25.57
C TRP A 75 17.14 -29.03 -26.85
N ASN A 76 16.22 -28.06 -26.75
CA ASN A 76 16.09 -26.96 -27.70
C ASN A 76 17.24 -25.96 -27.52
N ASP A 77 18.05 -25.79 -28.55
CA ASP A 77 19.08 -24.75 -28.63
C ASP A 77 18.55 -23.53 -29.39
N LEU A 78 18.32 -22.42 -28.67
CA LEU A 78 17.92 -21.13 -29.27
C LEU A 78 19.13 -20.20 -29.47
N SER A 79 20.35 -20.73 -29.51
CA SER A 79 21.56 -19.94 -29.75
C SER A 79 21.62 -19.36 -31.16
N ALA A 80 21.05 -20.06 -32.14
CA ALA A 80 21.27 -19.82 -33.57
C ALA A 80 22.77 -19.70 -33.93
N THR A 81 23.61 -20.52 -33.29
CA THR A 81 25.06 -20.56 -33.50
C THR A 81 25.59 -21.95 -33.85
N GLY A 82 26.75 -21.98 -34.50
CA GLY A 82 27.42 -23.24 -34.89
C GLY A 82 26.85 -23.80 -36.19
N ASP A 83 26.51 -25.09 -36.17
CA ASP A 83 26.09 -25.85 -37.36
C ASP A 83 24.63 -25.59 -37.77
N ASP A 84 23.86 -24.89 -36.94
CA ASP A 84 22.54 -24.34 -37.26
C ASP A 84 22.48 -22.86 -36.87
N THR A 85 22.20 -21.99 -37.84
CA THR A 85 22.18 -20.54 -37.65
C THR A 85 20.83 -19.91 -38.03
N SER A 86 19.80 -20.71 -38.31
CA SER A 86 18.55 -20.19 -38.86
C SER A 86 17.41 -20.03 -37.85
N GLY A 87 17.50 -20.71 -36.71
CA GLY A 87 16.43 -20.76 -35.72
C GLY A 87 16.81 -21.60 -34.49
N SER A 88 15.81 -22.20 -33.87
CA SER A 88 16.03 -23.19 -32.80
C SER A 88 16.41 -24.55 -33.36
N ALA A 89 17.34 -25.25 -32.71
CA ALA A 89 17.84 -26.56 -33.13
C ALA A 89 17.70 -27.61 -32.02
N ILE A 90 17.86 -28.90 -32.36
CA ILE A 90 17.90 -29.99 -31.38
C ILE A 90 19.35 -30.39 -31.14
N ARG A 91 19.86 -30.10 -29.94
CA ARG A 91 21.22 -30.47 -29.52
C ARG A 91 21.20 -31.56 -28.47
N ALA A 92 22.31 -32.29 -28.38
CA ALA A 92 22.49 -33.33 -27.40
C ALA A 92 23.91 -33.39 -26.83
N GLN A 93 24.01 -33.94 -25.62
CA GLN A 93 25.24 -34.28 -24.92
C GLN A 93 25.07 -35.61 -24.20
N ILE A 94 26.05 -36.49 -24.32
CA ILE A 94 26.11 -37.71 -23.51
C ILE A 94 26.88 -37.40 -22.22
N VAL A 95 26.38 -37.86 -21.09
CA VAL A 95 27.04 -37.77 -19.78
C VAL A 95 27.16 -39.13 -19.12
N THR A 96 28.17 -39.33 -18.28
CA THR A 96 28.27 -40.53 -17.44
C THR A 96 27.16 -40.56 -16.40
N ALA A 97 26.94 -41.72 -15.76
CA ALA A 97 26.08 -41.86 -14.58
C ALA A 97 26.43 -40.89 -13.42
N THR A 98 27.62 -40.29 -13.44
CA THR A 98 28.08 -39.29 -12.46
C THR A 98 28.01 -37.85 -12.96
N GLY A 99 27.40 -37.59 -14.12
CA GLY A 99 27.21 -36.25 -14.70
C GLY A 99 28.42 -35.69 -15.46
N SER A 100 29.44 -36.50 -15.76
CA SER A 100 30.61 -36.04 -16.55
C SER A 100 30.36 -36.16 -18.05
N LYS A 101 30.65 -35.11 -18.83
CA LYS A 101 30.47 -35.11 -20.30
C LYS A 101 31.30 -36.20 -20.99
N VAL A 102 30.69 -36.91 -21.93
CA VAL A 102 31.29 -37.93 -22.80
C VAL A 102 31.20 -37.45 -24.24
N GLY A 103 32.34 -37.14 -24.86
CA GLY A 103 32.37 -36.54 -26.19
C GLY A 103 31.93 -35.08 -26.22
N ASP A 104 31.89 -34.51 -27.42
CA ASP A 104 31.46 -33.14 -27.66
C ASP A 104 29.93 -33.05 -27.79
N GLU A 105 29.39 -31.86 -27.52
CA GLU A 105 28.00 -31.51 -27.82
C GLU A 105 27.76 -31.58 -29.34
N PHE A 106 26.63 -32.16 -29.78
CA PHE A 106 26.35 -32.38 -31.20
C PHE A 106 24.91 -32.07 -31.61
N LEU A 107 24.73 -31.78 -32.91
CA LEU A 107 23.45 -31.46 -33.53
C LEU A 107 22.72 -32.75 -33.96
N VAL A 108 21.46 -32.91 -33.52
CA VAL A 108 20.63 -34.07 -33.86
C VAL A 108 19.90 -33.84 -35.18
N ASN A 109 19.29 -32.67 -35.38
CA ASN A 109 18.70 -32.34 -36.67
C ASN A 109 19.76 -32.19 -37.77
N THR A 110 19.36 -32.41 -39.01
CA THR A 110 20.13 -32.28 -40.25
C THR A 110 19.48 -31.21 -41.13
N GLN A 111 18.15 -31.10 -41.10
CA GLN A 111 17.45 -29.90 -41.56
C GLN A 111 17.69 -28.75 -40.58
N THR A 112 18.35 -27.70 -41.05
CA THR A 112 18.73 -26.53 -40.26
C THR A 112 18.00 -25.26 -40.69
N THR A 113 16.85 -25.38 -41.37
CA THR A 113 16.08 -24.22 -41.85
C THR A 113 14.76 -24.15 -41.11
N GLY A 114 14.51 -23.02 -40.44
CA GLY A 114 13.33 -22.83 -39.59
C GLY A 114 13.61 -23.24 -38.16
N ASN A 115 12.54 -23.44 -37.38
CA ASN A 115 12.64 -23.78 -35.96
C ASN A 115 12.37 -25.27 -35.77
N GLN A 116 13.33 -25.96 -35.16
CA GLN A 116 13.17 -27.30 -34.61
C GLN A 116 13.05 -27.19 -33.08
N SER A 117 12.04 -27.83 -32.49
CA SER A 117 11.78 -27.73 -31.04
C SER A 117 11.05 -28.94 -30.47
N GLN A 118 10.93 -28.99 -29.14
CA GLN A 118 10.23 -30.04 -28.38
C GLN A 118 10.77 -31.46 -28.65
N PRO A 119 12.06 -31.74 -28.34
CA PRO A 119 12.62 -33.05 -28.52
C PRO A 119 12.06 -34.03 -27.48
N HIS A 120 11.78 -35.25 -27.91
CA HIS A 120 11.50 -36.40 -27.06
C HIS A 120 12.37 -37.57 -27.49
N VAL A 121 12.73 -38.46 -26.55
CA VAL A 121 13.64 -39.58 -26.81
C VAL A 121 13.16 -40.86 -26.15
N ALA A 122 13.37 -41.99 -26.83
CA ALA A 122 13.19 -43.32 -26.25
C ALA A 122 14.37 -44.22 -26.59
N LYS A 123 14.77 -45.07 -25.64
CA LYS A 123 15.71 -46.17 -25.90
C LYS A 123 14.96 -47.40 -26.42
N LEU A 124 15.43 -47.95 -27.53
CA LEU A 124 14.92 -49.17 -28.15
C LEU A 124 15.59 -50.43 -27.57
N ALA A 125 14.93 -51.57 -27.71
CA ALA A 125 15.40 -52.85 -27.19
C ALA A 125 16.72 -53.37 -27.81
N ASP A 126 17.08 -52.86 -29.00
CA ASP A 126 18.35 -53.17 -29.66
C ASP A 126 19.53 -52.29 -29.17
N GLY A 127 19.26 -51.38 -28.22
CA GLY A 127 20.21 -50.46 -27.62
C GLY A 127 20.30 -49.10 -28.32
N ASN A 128 19.73 -48.95 -29.53
CA ASN A 128 19.67 -47.66 -30.21
C ASN A 128 18.68 -46.73 -29.52
N VAL A 129 18.74 -45.44 -29.84
CA VAL A 129 17.80 -44.44 -29.37
C VAL A 129 17.12 -43.75 -30.53
N ILE A 130 15.84 -43.43 -30.38
CA ILE A 130 15.05 -42.67 -31.34
C ILE A 130 14.74 -41.31 -30.73
N VAL A 131 15.00 -40.26 -31.49
CA VAL A 131 14.68 -38.88 -31.12
C VAL A 131 13.60 -38.37 -32.08
N THR A 132 12.57 -37.73 -31.55
CA THR A 132 11.53 -37.02 -32.32
C THR A 132 11.43 -35.56 -31.93
N TRP A 133 11.06 -34.68 -32.85
CA TRP A 133 10.88 -33.25 -32.58
C TRP A 133 9.88 -32.60 -33.55
N PHE A 134 9.35 -31.44 -33.17
CA PHE A 134 8.60 -30.54 -34.04
C PHE A 134 9.55 -29.80 -34.99
N ASP A 135 9.28 -29.85 -36.29
CA ASP A 135 9.97 -29.04 -37.30
C ASP A 135 8.96 -28.12 -37.98
N ALA A 136 9.16 -26.79 -37.88
CA ALA A 136 8.27 -25.78 -38.46
C ALA A 136 8.16 -25.84 -40.00
N ASN A 137 9.11 -26.50 -40.67
CA ASN A 137 9.12 -26.81 -42.10
C ASN A 137 9.19 -28.33 -42.32
N GLY A 138 8.60 -29.09 -41.41
CA GLY A 138 8.67 -30.54 -41.38
C GLY A 138 7.97 -31.19 -42.57
N ASP A 139 6.89 -30.61 -43.08
CA ASP A 139 6.11 -31.18 -44.18
C ASP A 139 5.62 -30.16 -45.22
N ALA A 140 4.70 -30.60 -46.09
CA ALA A 140 4.21 -29.82 -47.22
C ALA A 140 3.27 -28.67 -46.83
N SER A 141 2.66 -28.68 -45.64
CA SER A 141 1.83 -27.57 -45.14
C SER A 141 2.53 -26.69 -44.11
N GLY A 142 3.66 -27.16 -43.57
CA GLY A 142 4.49 -26.42 -42.64
C GLY A 142 4.99 -27.32 -41.52
N GLY A 143 4.44 -27.11 -40.31
CA GLY A 143 4.88 -27.76 -39.08
C GLY A 143 4.54 -29.25 -39.01
N GLY A 144 5.55 -30.11 -38.94
CA GLY A 144 5.39 -31.57 -38.86
C GLY A 144 6.37 -32.22 -37.88
N ILE A 145 6.18 -33.50 -37.58
CA ILE A 145 7.01 -34.24 -36.63
C ILE A 145 8.09 -35.02 -37.37
N LYS A 146 9.36 -34.78 -37.01
CA LYS A 146 10.53 -35.48 -37.56
C LYS A 146 11.12 -36.46 -36.55
N GLY A 147 11.84 -37.45 -37.05
CA GLY A 147 12.59 -38.40 -36.23
C GLY A 147 13.96 -38.74 -36.78
N GLN A 148 14.88 -39.14 -35.88
CA GLN A 148 16.24 -39.60 -36.19
C GLN A 148 16.66 -40.71 -35.22
N LEU A 149 17.09 -41.85 -35.76
CA LEU A 149 17.73 -42.92 -34.98
C LEU A 149 19.20 -42.57 -34.70
N LEU A 150 19.66 -42.83 -33.48
CA LEU A 150 21.06 -42.72 -33.08
C LEU A 150 21.53 -44.04 -32.45
N ASP A 151 22.81 -44.36 -32.63
CA ASP A 151 23.45 -45.45 -31.89
C ASP A 151 23.81 -45.02 -30.44
N PRO A 152 24.21 -45.94 -29.55
CA PRO A 152 24.61 -45.61 -28.17
C PRO A 152 25.80 -44.64 -28.02
N THR A 153 26.46 -44.26 -29.11
CA THR A 153 27.54 -43.26 -29.13
C THR A 153 27.05 -41.87 -29.58
N GLY A 154 25.78 -41.76 -29.98
CA GLY A 154 25.18 -40.55 -30.54
C GLY A 154 25.31 -40.44 -32.06
N ALA A 155 25.84 -41.45 -32.75
CA ALA A 155 25.99 -41.39 -34.20
C ALA A 155 24.65 -41.66 -34.91
N LYS A 156 24.33 -40.84 -35.92
CA LYS A 156 23.09 -40.95 -36.70
C LYS A 156 23.03 -42.25 -37.51
N ILE A 157 21.96 -43.01 -37.35
CA ILE A 157 21.64 -44.20 -38.15
C ILE A 157 20.58 -43.81 -39.18
N GLY A 158 20.91 -43.94 -40.47
CA GLY A 158 20.01 -43.50 -41.55
C GLY A 158 19.90 -41.97 -41.63
N GLY A 159 18.84 -41.49 -42.30
CA GLY A 159 18.53 -40.06 -42.38
C GLY A 159 17.25 -39.73 -41.61
N GLU A 160 16.97 -38.44 -41.50
CA GLU A 160 15.73 -37.94 -40.88
C GLU A 160 14.50 -38.43 -41.65
N PHE A 161 13.45 -38.79 -40.91
CA PHE A 161 12.19 -39.25 -41.49
C PHE A 161 11.00 -38.46 -40.92
N LEU A 162 9.91 -38.40 -41.69
CA LEU A 162 8.65 -37.79 -41.25
C LEU A 162 7.81 -38.81 -40.49
N VAL A 163 7.39 -38.46 -39.27
CA VAL A 163 6.57 -39.30 -38.41
C VAL A 163 5.12 -39.29 -38.88
N ASN A 164 4.51 -38.11 -39.01
CA ASN A 164 3.13 -37.97 -39.47
C ASN A 164 2.99 -38.40 -40.94
N THR A 165 1.82 -38.93 -41.29
CA THR A 165 1.41 -39.21 -42.68
C THR A 165 0.46 -38.13 -43.17
N GLN A 166 -0.46 -37.68 -42.30
CA GLN A 166 -1.29 -36.51 -42.54
C GLN A 166 -0.42 -35.25 -42.50
N THR A 167 -0.49 -34.42 -43.55
CA THR A 167 0.33 -33.20 -43.67
C THR A 167 -0.52 -31.95 -43.82
N ALA A 168 -1.82 -31.98 -43.49
CA ALA A 168 -2.65 -30.78 -43.49
C ALA A 168 -2.80 -30.30 -42.05
N GLY A 169 -2.68 -28.99 -41.83
CA GLY A 169 -2.61 -28.45 -40.47
C GLY A 169 -1.26 -28.70 -39.82
N VAL A 170 -1.09 -28.19 -38.60
CA VAL A 170 0.17 -28.31 -37.84
C VAL A 170 0.12 -29.57 -36.97
N GLN A 171 1.19 -30.36 -37.01
CA GLN A 171 1.41 -31.45 -36.06
C GLN A 171 2.46 -31.02 -35.03
N SER A 172 2.17 -31.15 -33.74
CA SER A 172 3.02 -30.63 -32.66
C SER A 172 2.96 -31.50 -31.40
N SER A 173 3.78 -31.17 -30.38
CA SER A 173 3.75 -31.81 -29.06
C SER A 173 3.86 -33.34 -29.11
N ALA A 174 4.84 -33.85 -29.88
CA ALA A 174 5.00 -35.30 -30.04
C ALA A 174 5.63 -35.96 -28.81
N ASN A 175 5.14 -37.15 -28.44
CA ASN A 175 5.68 -38.00 -27.39
C ASN A 175 5.96 -39.42 -27.93
N ILE A 176 6.88 -40.15 -27.29
CA ILE A 176 7.38 -41.44 -27.80
C ILE A 176 7.56 -42.46 -26.68
N ALA A 177 7.18 -43.71 -26.96
CA ALA A 177 7.44 -44.86 -26.07
C ALA A 177 7.98 -46.06 -26.85
N ALA A 178 9.03 -46.69 -26.32
CA ALA A 178 9.56 -47.94 -26.82
C ALA A 178 8.81 -49.11 -26.16
N LEU A 179 8.32 -50.05 -26.97
CA LEU A 179 7.52 -51.19 -26.53
C LEU A 179 8.40 -52.44 -26.29
N ALA A 180 7.97 -53.31 -25.39
CA ALA A 180 8.73 -54.51 -24.99
C ALA A 180 8.94 -55.52 -26.14
N ASN A 181 8.11 -55.46 -27.19
CA ASN A 181 8.23 -56.27 -28.40
C ASN A 181 9.31 -55.77 -29.39
N GLY A 182 9.98 -54.64 -29.09
CA GLY A 182 11.01 -54.03 -29.92
C GLY A 182 10.50 -53.01 -30.94
N THR A 183 9.21 -52.68 -30.95
CA THR A 183 8.65 -51.57 -31.74
C THR A 183 8.62 -50.29 -30.90
N PHE A 184 8.24 -49.16 -31.49
CA PHE A 184 7.94 -47.93 -30.76
C PHE A 184 6.72 -47.23 -31.32
N VAL A 185 6.04 -46.45 -30.48
CA VAL A 185 4.90 -45.62 -30.87
C VAL A 185 5.26 -44.16 -30.68
N VAL A 186 4.88 -43.33 -31.64
CA VAL A 186 4.93 -41.86 -31.52
C VAL A 186 3.50 -41.36 -31.54
N THR A 187 3.14 -40.52 -30.58
CA THR A 187 1.86 -39.81 -30.52
C THR A 187 2.09 -38.31 -30.65
N TRP A 188 1.13 -37.56 -31.18
CA TRP A 188 1.22 -36.11 -31.33
C TRP A 188 -0.17 -35.47 -31.41
N GLN A 189 -0.18 -34.15 -31.22
CA GLN A 189 -1.33 -33.31 -31.42
C GLN A 189 -1.44 -32.88 -32.89
N ASP A 190 -2.59 -33.09 -33.50
CA ASP A 190 -2.89 -32.80 -34.91
C ASP A 190 -3.98 -31.73 -35.04
N SER A 191 -3.64 -30.57 -35.59
CA SER A 191 -4.58 -29.45 -35.81
C SER A 191 -5.13 -29.42 -37.24
N SER A 192 -5.36 -30.58 -37.84
CA SER A 192 -5.90 -30.69 -39.20
C SER A 192 -7.41 -30.42 -39.28
N GLY A 193 -8.09 -30.36 -38.13
CA GLY A 193 -9.54 -30.12 -38.04
C GLY A 193 -10.39 -31.38 -38.24
N THR A 194 -9.85 -32.60 -38.01
CA THR A 194 -10.59 -33.86 -38.17
C THR A 194 -10.21 -34.93 -37.12
N PRO A 195 -11.15 -35.41 -36.28
CA PRO A 195 -12.56 -35.01 -36.15
C PRO A 195 -12.77 -33.67 -35.43
N THR A 196 -11.83 -33.23 -34.59
CA THR A 196 -11.91 -32.01 -33.78
C THR A 196 -10.99 -30.91 -34.30
N LEU A 197 -11.07 -29.69 -33.74
CA LEU A 197 -10.11 -28.61 -34.03
C LEU A 197 -8.65 -29.02 -33.76
N SER A 198 -8.43 -29.89 -32.78
CA SER A 198 -7.15 -30.51 -32.45
C SER A 198 -7.40 -31.92 -31.93
N SER A 199 -6.79 -32.94 -32.56
CA SER A 199 -6.97 -34.36 -32.21
C SER A 199 -5.65 -35.01 -31.81
N ILE A 200 -5.70 -36.15 -31.12
CA ILE A 200 -4.51 -36.94 -30.81
C ILE A 200 -4.36 -38.06 -31.83
N LYS A 201 -3.18 -38.14 -32.46
CA LYS A 201 -2.82 -39.18 -33.44
C LYS A 201 -1.65 -39.99 -32.93
N ALA A 202 -1.51 -41.20 -33.45
CA ALA A 202 -0.35 -42.04 -33.20
C ALA A 202 0.06 -42.88 -34.42
N GLN A 203 1.32 -43.30 -34.43
CA GLN A 203 1.90 -44.19 -35.45
C GLN A 203 2.89 -45.14 -34.80
N LEU A 204 2.76 -46.42 -35.11
CA LEU A 204 3.72 -47.46 -34.73
C LEU A 204 4.86 -47.56 -35.74
N PHE A 205 6.04 -47.92 -35.24
CA PHE A 205 7.25 -48.11 -36.03
C PHE A 205 8.02 -49.35 -35.57
N ASP A 206 8.69 -50.02 -36.51
CA ASP A 206 9.68 -51.04 -36.16
C ASP A 206 10.98 -50.41 -35.62
N ALA A 207 11.89 -51.24 -35.09
CA ALA A 207 13.18 -50.76 -34.56
C ALA A 207 14.06 -50.02 -35.59
N SER A 208 13.80 -50.19 -36.89
CA SER A 208 14.49 -49.49 -37.98
C SER A 208 13.77 -48.21 -38.44
N ALA A 209 12.78 -47.75 -37.67
CA ALA A 209 11.94 -46.58 -37.95
C ALA A 209 11.10 -46.70 -39.23
N ASN A 210 10.72 -47.91 -39.65
CA ASN A 210 9.70 -48.10 -40.68
C ASN A 210 8.31 -48.10 -40.04
N LYS A 211 7.35 -47.39 -40.65
CA LYS A 211 5.95 -47.36 -40.21
C LYS A 211 5.33 -48.77 -40.23
N ILE A 212 4.71 -49.17 -39.13
CA ILE A 212 3.89 -50.37 -39.01
C ILE A 212 2.43 -49.93 -39.05
N GLY A 213 1.67 -50.42 -40.04
CA GLY A 213 0.29 -49.99 -40.24
C GLY A 213 0.19 -48.53 -40.71
N GLY A 214 -1.01 -47.97 -40.59
CA GLY A 214 -1.27 -46.55 -40.85
C GLY A 214 -1.20 -45.71 -39.58
N GLU A 215 -1.25 -44.40 -39.76
CA GLU A 215 -1.54 -43.45 -38.69
C GLU A 215 -2.98 -43.68 -38.21
N PHE A 216 -3.20 -43.66 -36.90
CA PHE A 216 -4.52 -43.87 -36.29
C PHE A 216 -4.88 -42.75 -35.32
N LEU A 217 -6.18 -42.54 -35.16
CA LEU A 217 -6.76 -41.60 -34.20
C LEU A 217 -6.77 -42.25 -32.82
N VAL A 218 -6.40 -41.49 -31.79
CA VAL A 218 -6.32 -41.96 -30.41
C VAL A 218 -7.60 -41.64 -29.64
N ASN A 219 -8.10 -40.40 -29.74
CA ASN A 219 -9.33 -39.97 -29.09
C ASN A 219 -10.57 -40.42 -29.87
N ALA A 220 -11.54 -40.98 -29.19
CA ALA A 220 -12.90 -41.21 -29.67
C ALA A 220 -13.76 -39.94 -29.48
N ALA A 221 -13.61 -39.24 -28.35
CA ALA A 221 -14.34 -38.01 -28.06
C ALA A 221 -14.12 -36.92 -29.13
N THR A 222 -15.22 -36.33 -29.62
CA THR A 222 -15.19 -35.36 -30.74
C THR A 222 -15.76 -33.97 -30.46
N GLY A 223 -16.32 -33.73 -29.27
CA GLY A 223 -16.88 -32.41 -28.91
C GLY A 223 -15.82 -31.31 -28.79
N PHE A 224 -14.59 -31.67 -28.38
CA PHE A 224 -13.64 -30.70 -27.81
C PHE A 224 -12.19 -30.81 -28.32
N SER A 225 -11.35 -29.83 -27.95
CA SER A 225 -9.98 -29.73 -28.45
C SER A 225 -9.03 -30.62 -27.63
N GLN A 226 -8.53 -31.69 -28.26
CA GLN A 226 -7.63 -32.65 -27.64
C GLN A 226 -6.17 -32.21 -27.82
N THR A 227 -5.42 -32.11 -26.71
CA THR A 227 -4.09 -31.48 -26.68
C THR A 227 -3.10 -32.18 -25.76
N ASN A 228 -1.81 -31.90 -25.95
CA ASN A 228 -0.71 -32.32 -25.06
C ASN A 228 -0.67 -33.83 -24.73
N PRO A 229 -0.50 -34.73 -25.71
CA PRO A 229 -0.49 -36.16 -25.45
C PRO A 229 0.81 -36.63 -24.78
N ALA A 230 0.69 -37.67 -23.95
CA ALA A 230 1.77 -38.44 -23.37
C ALA A 230 1.55 -39.93 -23.64
N VAL A 231 2.62 -40.72 -23.76
CA VAL A 231 2.53 -42.16 -23.99
C VAL A 231 3.53 -42.90 -23.11
N ALA A 232 3.12 -44.04 -22.54
CA ALA A 232 4.01 -44.93 -21.80
C ALA A 232 3.75 -46.40 -22.17
N ALA A 233 4.83 -47.14 -22.32
CA ALA A 233 4.78 -48.60 -22.49
C ALA A 233 4.58 -49.28 -21.14
N MET A 234 3.70 -50.28 -21.10
CA MET A 234 3.35 -51.00 -19.88
C MET A 234 4.08 -52.34 -19.79
N SER A 235 4.36 -52.79 -18.56
CA SER A 235 5.05 -54.04 -18.25
C SER A 235 4.33 -55.31 -18.76
N ASN A 236 3.03 -55.24 -19.02
CA ASN A 236 2.24 -56.32 -19.62
C ASN A 236 2.34 -56.38 -21.16
N GLY A 237 3.01 -55.41 -21.79
CA GLY A 237 3.19 -55.30 -23.23
C GLY A 237 2.20 -54.38 -23.96
N SER A 238 1.21 -53.80 -23.28
CA SER A 238 0.35 -52.74 -23.83
C SER A 238 1.05 -51.37 -23.77
N PHE A 239 0.38 -50.32 -24.25
CA PHE A 239 0.77 -48.94 -23.99
C PHE A 239 -0.45 -48.08 -23.69
N VAL A 240 -0.27 -47.03 -22.89
CA VAL A 240 -1.33 -46.06 -22.56
C VAL A 240 -0.96 -44.74 -23.18
N ILE A 241 -1.94 -44.10 -23.83
CA ILE A 241 -1.84 -42.71 -24.24
C ILE A 241 -2.80 -41.91 -23.37
N ALA A 242 -2.33 -40.81 -22.80
CA ALA A 242 -3.14 -39.87 -22.02
C ALA A 242 -2.99 -38.47 -22.59
N TRP A 243 -4.04 -37.68 -22.59
CA TRP A 243 -4.05 -36.34 -23.17
C TRP A 243 -5.01 -35.44 -22.39
N ARG A 244 -4.98 -34.16 -22.74
CA ARG A 244 -5.93 -33.20 -22.20
C ARG A 244 -7.09 -33.04 -23.17
N ASP A 245 -8.28 -33.15 -22.62
CA ASP A 245 -9.50 -32.69 -23.24
C ASP A 245 -9.80 -31.26 -22.78
N ALA A 246 -9.90 -30.32 -23.72
CA ALA A 246 -10.19 -28.92 -23.42
C ALA A 246 -11.61 -28.60 -23.88
N GLY A 247 -12.52 -28.54 -22.90
CA GLY A 247 -13.94 -28.24 -23.04
C GLY A 247 -14.24 -26.89 -23.72
N PRO A 248 -15.53 -26.48 -23.80
CA PRO A 248 -15.96 -25.43 -24.70
C PRO A 248 -15.25 -24.09 -24.42
N SER A 249 -14.98 -23.34 -25.50
CA SER A 249 -14.32 -22.03 -25.43
C SER A 249 -15.26 -20.86 -25.06
N THR A 250 -16.55 -21.16 -24.88
CA THR A 250 -17.61 -20.27 -24.41
C THR A 250 -18.15 -20.87 -23.11
N GLY A 251 -18.24 -20.07 -22.05
CA GLY A 251 -18.45 -20.58 -20.68
C GLY A 251 -17.15 -20.81 -19.90
N THR A 252 -17.24 -21.25 -18.64
CA THR A 252 -16.06 -21.59 -17.81
C THR A 252 -15.43 -22.88 -18.34
N PRO A 253 -14.20 -22.86 -18.91
CA PRO A 253 -13.65 -24.02 -19.59
C PRO A 253 -13.30 -25.13 -18.60
N VAL A 254 -14.00 -26.26 -18.70
CA VAL A 254 -13.68 -27.52 -18.03
C VAL A 254 -12.56 -28.23 -18.82
N GLN A 255 -11.47 -28.61 -18.16
CA GLN A 255 -10.42 -29.47 -18.75
C GLN A 255 -10.39 -30.82 -18.03
N LEU A 256 -10.44 -31.92 -18.79
CA LEU A 256 -10.40 -33.30 -18.30
C LEU A 256 -9.15 -34.03 -18.79
N LEU A 257 -8.59 -34.93 -17.98
CA LEU A 257 -7.63 -35.91 -18.46
C LEU A 257 -8.39 -37.07 -19.06
N ARG A 258 -8.12 -37.39 -20.32
CA ARG A 258 -8.61 -38.63 -20.94
C ARG A 258 -7.45 -39.53 -21.28
N ALA A 259 -7.70 -40.84 -21.29
CA ALA A 259 -6.72 -41.84 -21.61
C ALA A 259 -7.33 -43.01 -22.37
N GLN A 260 -6.48 -43.71 -23.12
CA GLN A 260 -6.84 -44.93 -23.84
C GLN A 260 -5.67 -45.91 -23.78
N VAL A 261 -5.98 -47.17 -23.51
CA VAL A 261 -5.03 -48.28 -23.51
C VAL A 261 -5.05 -48.95 -24.87
N PHE A 262 -3.88 -49.34 -25.36
CA PHE A 262 -3.72 -50.01 -26.64
C PHE A 262 -2.87 -51.27 -26.49
N SER A 263 -3.22 -52.31 -27.22
CA SER A 263 -2.36 -53.47 -27.42
C SER A 263 -1.08 -53.07 -28.16
N ALA A 264 -0.08 -53.96 -28.11
CA ALA A 264 1.22 -53.71 -28.74
C ALA A 264 1.18 -53.47 -30.27
N ASP A 265 0.08 -53.84 -30.94
CA ASP A 265 -0.16 -53.60 -32.38
C ASP A 265 -0.98 -52.34 -32.67
N GLY A 266 -1.35 -51.57 -31.64
CA GLY A 266 -2.06 -50.30 -31.77
C GLY A 266 -3.57 -50.45 -31.85
N THR A 267 -4.11 -51.63 -31.54
CA THR A 267 -5.56 -51.81 -31.36
C THR A 267 -5.96 -51.28 -29.97
N PRO A 268 -7.01 -50.46 -29.84
CA PRO A 268 -7.55 -50.08 -28.54
C PRO A 268 -7.90 -51.31 -27.69
N ILE A 269 -7.66 -51.23 -26.38
CA ILE A 269 -8.09 -52.19 -25.37
C ILE A 269 -9.02 -51.43 -24.45
N GLY A 270 -10.32 -51.69 -24.56
CA GLY A 270 -11.31 -50.84 -23.91
C GLY A 270 -11.72 -49.65 -24.79
N THR A 271 -12.68 -48.89 -24.31
CA THR A 271 -13.03 -47.54 -24.74
C THR A 271 -12.13 -46.49 -24.08
N GLU A 272 -12.25 -45.25 -24.54
CA GLU A 272 -11.64 -44.09 -23.89
C GLU A 272 -12.21 -43.92 -22.48
N PHE A 273 -11.41 -43.43 -21.52
CA PHE A 273 -11.88 -43.21 -20.15
C PHE A 273 -11.30 -41.94 -19.56
N ILE A 274 -12.02 -41.38 -18.59
CA ILE A 274 -11.59 -40.21 -17.81
C ILE A 274 -10.55 -40.64 -16.78
N ALA A 275 -9.45 -39.89 -16.75
CA ALA A 275 -8.30 -40.09 -15.87
C ALA A 275 -8.08 -38.95 -14.87
N SER A 276 -9.11 -38.12 -14.64
CA SER A 276 -9.14 -37.02 -13.68
C SER A 276 -10.34 -37.18 -12.73
N ASP A 277 -10.15 -36.82 -11.46
CA ASP A 277 -11.15 -36.88 -10.39
C ASP A 277 -12.07 -35.64 -10.34
N VAL A 278 -11.76 -34.57 -11.07
CA VAL A 278 -12.57 -33.33 -11.13
C VAL A 278 -12.27 -32.57 -12.45
N ALA A 279 -13.29 -31.94 -13.05
CA ALA A 279 -13.12 -30.87 -14.04
C ALA A 279 -12.29 -29.69 -13.52
N ASP A 280 -11.14 -29.41 -14.12
CA ASP A 280 -10.36 -28.22 -13.79
C ASP A 280 -10.82 -26.99 -14.59
N ARG A 281 -11.34 -25.97 -13.90
CA ARG A 281 -11.96 -24.76 -14.51
C ARG A 281 -10.99 -23.70 -15.05
N LEU A 282 -9.69 -24.00 -15.25
CA LEU A 282 -8.71 -22.99 -15.70
C LEU A 282 -7.54 -23.49 -16.54
N SER A 283 -6.76 -24.46 -16.04
CA SER A 283 -5.53 -24.91 -16.70
C SER A 283 -5.02 -26.21 -16.09
N MET A 284 -5.13 -27.28 -16.87
CA MET A 284 -4.54 -28.55 -16.55
C MET A 284 -3.09 -28.62 -17.05
N GLY A 285 -2.27 -29.51 -16.51
CA GLY A 285 -0.86 -29.78 -16.80
C GLY A 285 -0.68 -30.84 -17.90
N SER A 286 0.48 -30.92 -18.55
CA SER A 286 0.67 -31.98 -19.54
C SER A 286 0.70 -33.31 -18.80
N PRO A 287 -0.07 -34.32 -19.22
CA PRO A 287 -0.13 -35.59 -18.53
C PRO A 287 1.25 -36.25 -18.49
N THR A 288 1.51 -36.97 -17.42
CA THR A 288 2.66 -37.87 -17.27
C THR A 288 2.12 -39.23 -16.86
N ILE A 289 2.67 -40.29 -17.46
CA ILE A 289 2.24 -41.67 -17.21
C ILE A 289 3.40 -42.45 -16.62
N ALA A 290 3.17 -43.18 -15.53
CA ALA A 290 4.14 -44.07 -14.91
C ALA A 290 3.57 -45.48 -14.73
N ASP A 291 4.20 -46.48 -15.36
CA ASP A 291 3.93 -47.89 -15.06
C ASP A 291 4.48 -48.23 -13.66
N ILE A 292 3.62 -48.73 -12.79
CA ILE A 292 3.98 -49.17 -11.43
C ILE A 292 4.03 -50.71 -11.32
N GLY A 293 3.86 -51.41 -12.43
CA GLY A 293 3.99 -52.86 -12.54
C GLY A 293 2.68 -53.61 -12.28
N ASN A 294 2.67 -54.91 -12.61
CA ASN A 294 1.50 -55.78 -12.50
C ASN A 294 0.26 -55.25 -13.24
N GLY A 295 0.42 -54.53 -14.35
CA GLY A 295 -0.71 -53.95 -15.08
C GLY A 295 -1.33 -52.72 -14.40
N GLN A 296 -0.67 -52.13 -13.41
CA GLN A 296 -1.09 -50.88 -12.80
C GLN A 296 -0.26 -49.71 -13.32
N PHE A 297 -0.91 -48.57 -13.51
CA PHE A 297 -0.23 -47.34 -13.95
C PHE A 297 -0.82 -46.12 -13.25
N ILE A 298 -0.03 -45.05 -13.21
CA ILE A 298 -0.42 -43.75 -12.66
C ILE A 298 -0.45 -42.74 -13.80
N ILE A 299 -1.54 -41.99 -13.90
CA ILE A 299 -1.61 -40.77 -14.71
C ILE A 299 -1.61 -39.59 -13.76
N ALA A 300 -0.77 -38.59 -14.04
CA ALA A 300 -0.68 -37.38 -13.25
C ALA A 300 -0.57 -36.13 -14.12
N ALA A 301 -1.19 -35.03 -13.66
CA ALA A 301 -1.04 -33.71 -14.23
C ALA A 301 -1.07 -32.63 -13.13
N SER A 302 -0.49 -31.47 -13.42
CA SER A 302 -0.60 -30.30 -12.55
C SER A 302 -1.96 -29.61 -12.75
N SER A 303 -2.74 -29.41 -11.70
CA SER A 303 -4.02 -28.69 -11.73
C SER A 303 -3.88 -27.27 -11.18
N SER A 304 -4.73 -26.34 -11.62
CA SER A 304 -4.93 -25.04 -10.97
C SER A 304 -6.40 -24.82 -10.62
N VAL A 305 -6.73 -24.91 -9.33
CA VAL A 305 -8.11 -24.80 -8.83
C VAL A 305 -8.39 -23.37 -8.35
N LEU A 306 -9.54 -22.80 -8.79
CA LEU A 306 -10.15 -21.61 -8.19
C LEU A 306 -11.14 -22.02 -7.10
N ASN A 307 -11.12 -21.30 -5.97
CA ASN A 307 -12.29 -21.27 -5.07
C ASN A 307 -13.28 -20.20 -5.56
N ALA A 308 -14.56 -20.34 -5.18
CA ALA A 308 -15.70 -19.41 -5.32
C ALA A 308 -15.46 -17.90 -5.06
N SER A 309 -14.24 -17.47 -4.70
CA SER A 309 -13.82 -16.08 -4.55
C SER A 309 -12.88 -15.56 -5.67
N ASN A 310 -12.73 -16.27 -6.80
CA ASN A 310 -11.77 -15.93 -7.87
C ASN A 310 -10.30 -15.82 -7.41
N VAL A 311 -9.95 -16.49 -6.30
CA VAL A 311 -8.58 -16.59 -5.80
C VAL A 311 -7.99 -17.94 -6.21
N GLN A 312 -6.83 -17.93 -6.86
CA GLN A 312 -6.01 -19.12 -7.10
C GLN A 312 -5.58 -19.71 -5.75
N VAL A 313 -6.11 -20.86 -5.33
CA VAL A 313 -5.81 -21.37 -3.96
C VAL A 313 -4.75 -22.47 -3.96
N SER A 314 -4.56 -23.24 -5.03
CA SER A 314 -3.46 -24.22 -5.07
C SER A 314 -3.15 -24.72 -6.47
N GLN A 315 -1.85 -24.78 -6.81
CA GLN A 315 -1.37 -25.78 -7.77
C GLN A 315 -1.38 -27.14 -7.06
N GLY A 316 -2.30 -28.03 -7.42
CA GLY A 316 -2.33 -29.40 -6.92
C GLY A 316 -1.64 -30.33 -7.91
N GLU A 317 -0.89 -31.32 -7.43
CA GLU A 317 -0.56 -32.49 -8.24
C GLU A 317 -1.64 -33.53 -7.98
N ARG A 318 -2.39 -33.92 -9.01
CA ARG A 318 -3.38 -35.00 -8.93
C ARG A 318 -2.80 -36.23 -9.62
N ALA A 319 -2.91 -37.39 -8.97
CA ALA A 319 -2.37 -38.66 -9.46
C ALA A 319 -3.37 -39.77 -9.14
N GLN A 320 -3.84 -40.47 -10.18
CA GLN A 320 -4.77 -41.59 -10.04
C GLN A 320 -4.09 -42.92 -10.37
N ILE A 321 -4.47 -43.98 -9.65
CA ILE A 321 -3.95 -45.34 -9.85
C ILE A 321 -4.99 -46.15 -10.61
N PHE A 322 -4.65 -46.62 -11.80
CA PHE A 322 -5.49 -47.51 -12.61
C PHE A 322 -5.02 -48.95 -12.50
N ASN A 323 -5.96 -49.89 -12.52
CA ASN A 323 -5.68 -51.32 -12.35
C ASN A 323 -6.24 -52.17 -13.51
N LEU A 324 -5.37 -52.63 -14.41
CA LEU A 324 -5.75 -53.49 -15.54
C LEU A 324 -5.84 -54.99 -15.16
N LEU A 325 -5.75 -55.36 -13.87
CA LEU A 325 -5.74 -56.77 -13.46
C LEU A 325 -7.11 -57.45 -13.52
N ASN A 326 -8.21 -56.69 -13.38
CA ASN A 326 -9.56 -57.20 -13.45
C ASN A 326 -10.33 -56.50 -14.56
N GLN A 327 -10.17 -57.01 -15.79
CA GLN A 327 -10.82 -56.44 -16.96
C GLN A 327 -12.06 -57.26 -17.36
N VAL A 328 -13.20 -56.59 -17.53
CA VAL A 328 -14.43 -57.15 -18.07
C VAL A 328 -14.78 -56.38 -19.33
N ILE A 329 -14.43 -56.93 -20.49
CA ILE A 329 -14.78 -56.33 -21.78
C ILE A 329 -15.95 -57.11 -22.39
N GLY A 330 -17.02 -56.42 -22.75
CA GLY A 330 -18.17 -56.90 -23.50
C GLY A 330 -17.89 -57.15 -24.97
N THR A 331 -18.96 -57.34 -25.73
CA THR A 331 -18.94 -57.42 -27.19
C THR A 331 -19.91 -56.40 -27.76
N PRO A 332 -19.95 -56.18 -29.10
CA PRO A 332 -20.90 -55.24 -29.71
C PRO A 332 -22.38 -55.71 -29.69
N ASP A 333 -22.75 -56.68 -28.87
CA ASP A 333 -24.11 -57.23 -28.73
C ASP A 333 -24.65 -56.81 -27.33
N THR A 334 -25.97 -56.82 -27.11
CA THR A 334 -26.54 -56.54 -25.78
C THR A 334 -26.18 -57.62 -24.75
N GLU A 335 -25.52 -57.22 -23.69
CA GLU A 335 -24.93 -58.05 -22.65
C GLU A 335 -25.35 -57.67 -21.22
N SER A 336 -24.94 -58.53 -20.27
CA SER A 336 -24.88 -58.16 -18.86
C SER A 336 -23.50 -58.46 -18.33
N LEU A 337 -22.82 -57.43 -17.87
CA LEU A 337 -21.45 -57.46 -17.38
C LEU A 337 -21.44 -57.26 -15.86
N SER A 338 -20.45 -57.85 -15.19
CA SER A 338 -20.31 -57.68 -13.75
C SER A 338 -18.86 -57.74 -13.32
N GLY A 339 -18.47 -56.78 -12.48
CA GLY A 339 -17.20 -56.70 -11.78
C GLY A 339 -17.07 -57.74 -10.66
N THR A 340 -16.09 -57.51 -9.81
CA THR A 340 -15.69 -58.36 -8.70
C THR A 340 -16.01 -57.70 -7.36
N ALA A 341 -15.05 -57.56 -6.47
CA ALA A 341 -15.24 -56.90 -5.17
C ALA A 341 -14.06 -55.97 -4.84
N GLY A 342 -13.32 -55.56 -5.87
CA GLY A 342 -12.33 -54.51 -5.77
C GLY A 342 -12.05 -53.97 -7.16
N GLY A 343 -11.57 -52.72 -7.24
CA GLY A 343 -11.54 -51.93 -8.47
C GLY A 343 -11.26 -52.67 -9.78
N ASP A 344 -12.28 -52.65 -10.63
CA ASP A 344 -12.39 -53.31 -11.91
C ASP A 344 -12.38 -52.29 -13.07
N PHE A 345 -11.98 -52.73 -14.26
CA PHE A 345 -12.15 -51.98 -15.51
C PHE A 345 -13.19 -52.70 -16.36
N ILE A 346 -14.33 -52.05 -16.62
CA ILE A 346 -15.46 -52.63 -17.33
C ILE A 346 -15.78 -51.78 -18.57
N ASP A 347 -15.96 -52.42 -19.71
CA ASP A 347 -16.30 -51.78 -20.99
C ASP A 347 -17.39 -52.59 -21.71
N GLY A 348 -18.56 -52.00 -21.93
CA GLY A 348 -19.70 -52.60 -22.64
C GLY A 348 -19.46 -52.79 -24.14
N GLN A 349 -18.80 -51.81 -24.78
CA GLN A 349 -18.73 -51.62 -26.23
C GLN A 349 -20.06 -51.14 -26.81
N ALA A 350 -20.56 -51.77 -27.87
CA ALA A 350 -21.80 -51.34 -28.51
C ALA A 350 -22.95 -52.27 -28.10
N GLY A 351 -24.17 -51.78 -28.13
CA GLY A 351 -25.36 -52.53 -27.72
C GLY A 351 -25.82 -52.11 -26.34
N ALA A 352 -27.15 -52.20 -26.12
CA ALA A 352 -27.77 -51.79 -24.86
C ALA A 352 -27.49 -52.80 -23.72
N ASP A 353 -26.47 -52.54 -22.93
CA ASP A 353 -25.90 -53.41 -21.91
C ASP A 353 -26.45 -53.15 -20.50
N THR A 354 -26.18 -54.09 -19.60
CA THR A 354 -26.40 -53.91 -18.15
C THR A 354 -25.13 -54.21 -17.38
N ILE A 355 -24.53 -53.20 -16.78
CA ILE A 355 -23.22 -53.27 -16.13
C ILE A 355 -23.33 -53.08 -14.61
N HIS A 356 -22.63 -53.91 -13.84
CA HIS A 356 -22.55 -53.82 -12.37
C HIS A 356 -21.09 -53.83 -11.89
N GLY A 357 -20.65 -52.79 -11.16
CA GLY A 357 -19.32 -52.70 -10.55
C GLY A 357 -19.15 -53.56 -9.29
N PHE A 358 -20.15 -53.52 -8.40
CA PHE A 358 -20.22 -54.15 -7.07
C PHE A 358 -19.48 -53.42 -5.94
N LEU A 359 -18.29 -53.88 -5.52
CA LEU A 359 -17.56 -53.28 -4.40
C LEU A 359 -16.21 -52.78 -4.90
N GLY A 360 -15.80 -51.60 -4.45
CA GLY A 360 -14.53 -50.98 -4.79
C GLY A 360 -14.69 -49.93 -5.87
N SER A 361 -13.69 -49.03 -5.98
CA SER A 361 -13.67 -47.98 -6.99
C SER A 361 -13.40 -48.55 -8.38
N ASP A 362 -14.42 -48.54 -9.22
CA ASP A 362 -14.43 -49.11 -10.56
C ASP A 362 -14.25 -48.03 -11.64
N VAL A 363 -13.81 -48.47 -12.83
CA VAL A 363 -13.82 -47.66 -14.05
C VAL A 363 -14.73 -48.37 -15.04
N ILE A 364 -15.84 -47.74 -15.39
CA ILE A 364 -16.90 -48.33 -16.19
C ILE A 364 -17.14 -47.46 -17.42
N SER A 365 -17.20 -48.09 -18.59
CA SER A 365 -17.68 -47.49 -19.83
C SER A 365 -18.84 -48.31 -20.39
N GLY A 366 -19.96 -47.66 -20.72
CA GLY A 366 -21.09 -48.28 -21.41
C GLY A 366 -20.76 -48.49 -22.89
N GLY A 367 -20.60 -47.37 -23.61
CA GLY A 367 -20.17 -47.32 -25.00
C GLY A 367 -21.31 -46.88 -25.93
N ASP A 368 -21.52 -47.51 -27.09
CA ASP A 368 -22.61 -47.11 -27.99
C ASP A 368 -23.92 -47.84 -27.61
N GLY A 369 -25.00 -47.12 -27.36
CA GLY A 369 -26.35 -47.68 -27.21
C GLY A 369 -26.88 -47.62 -25.78
N ASN A 370 -28.20 -47.59 -25.64
CA ASN A 370 -28.87 -47.32 -24.36
C ASN A 370 -28.55 -48.30 -23.23
N ASP A 371 -27.58 -47.96 -22.40
CA ASP A 371 -27.01 -48.78 -21.36
C ASP A 371 -27.68 -48.58 -20.00
N THR A 372 -27.52 -49.57 -19.12
CA THR A 372 -27.89 -49.46 -17.71
C THR A 372 -26.69 -49.80 -16.83
N ILE A 373 -26.14 -48.80 -16.15
CA ILE A 373 -24.89 -48.93 -15.39
C ILE A 373 -25.17 -48.77 -13.89
N TYR A 374 -24.57 -49.64 -13.09
CA TYR A 374 -24.57 -49.60 -11.63
C TYR A 374 -23.13 -49.61 -11.11
N GLY A 375 -22.65 -48.51 -10.51
CA GLY A 375 -21.37 -48.45 -9.81
C GLY A 375 -21.37 -49.32 -8.54
N ASP A 376 -22.47 -49.23 -7.77
CA ASP A 376 -22.71 -49.91 -6.48
C ASP A 376 -21.92 -49.26 -5.31
N GLU A 377 -21.04 -49.95 -4.56
CA GLU A 377 -20.29 -49.30 -3.45
C GLU A 377 -18.83 -49.02 -3.88
N GLY A 378 -18.39 -47.78 -3.84
CA GLY A 378 -17.05 -47.38 -4.29
C GLY A 378 -17.05 -45.94 -4.74
N ASP A 379 -15.86 -45.33 -4.83
CA ASP A 379 -15.73 -44.05 -5.55
C ASP A 379 -15.52 -44.40 -7.03
N ASP A 380 -16.58 -44.41 -7.84
CA ASP A 380 -16.58 -44.96 -9.19
C ASP A 380 -16.37 -43.90 -10.27
N PHE A 381 -15.76 -44.31 -11.39
CA PHE A 381 -15.65 -43.52 -12.61
C PHE A 381 -16.50 -44.16 -13.70
N ILE A 382 -17.56 -43.46 -14.11
CA ILE A 382 -18.53 -43.98 -15.07
C ILE A 382 -18.59 -43.03 -16.26
N ASP A 383 -18.42 -43.59 -17.45
CA ASP A 383 -18.64 -42.97 -18.75
C ASP A 383 -19.77 -43.78 -19.41
N SER A 384 -20.95 -43.20 -19.60
CA SER A 384 -22.08 -43.98 -20.13
C SER A 384 -21.96 -44.21 -21.64
N GLY A 385 -21.48 -43.21 -22.37
CA GLY A 385 -21.16 -43.29 -23.80
C GLY A 385 -22.17 -42.55 -24.67
N ASP A 386 -22.38 -43.01 -25.90
CA ASP A 386 -23.33 -42.38 -26.84
C ASP A 386 -24.70 -43.10 -26.75
N ASP A 387 -25.80 -42.35 -26.98
CA ASP A 387 -27.23 -42.74 -26.88
C ASP A 387 -27.83 -42.61 -25.45
N ASP A 388 -29.17 -42.68 -25.33
CA ASP A 388 -29.86 -42.40 -24.05
C ASP A 388 -29.62 -43.49 -22.99
N ASP A 389 -28.84 -43.19 -21.97
CA ASP A 389 -28.37 -44.14 -20.96
C ASP A 389 -29.07 -44.01 -19.59
N THR A 390 -28.86 -44.99 -18.73
CA THR A 390 -29.30 -44.94 -17.33
C THR A 390 -28.17 -45.33 -16.38
N VAL A 391 -27.72 -44.37 -15.56
CA VAL A 391 -26.60 -44.56 -14.64
C VAL A 391 -27.04 -44.46 -13.18
N TYR A 392 -26.56 -45.38 -12.35
CA TYR A 392 -26.65 -45.35 -10.90
C TYR A 392 -25.22 -45.41 -10.33
N GLY A 393 -24.72 -44.31 -9.75
CA GLY A 393 -23.41 -44.27 -9.08
C GLY A 393 -23.40 -45.22 -7.88
N GLY A 394 -24.12 -44.87 -6.83
CA GLY A 394 -24.37 -45.76 -5.69
C GLY A 394 -23.92 -45.16 -4.36
N ASP A 395 -23.11 -45.88 -3.59
CA ASP A 395 -22.52 -45.38 -2.33
C ASP A 395 -21.03 -45.04 -2.56
N GLY A 396 -20.64 -43.78 -2.46
CA GLY A 396 -19.26 -43.31 -2.62
C GLY A 396 -19.23 -41.94 -3.29
N ASP A 397 -18.04 -41.32 -3.39
CA ASP A 397 -17.90 -40.05 -4.11
C ASP A 397 -17.68 -40.36 -5.61
N ASP A 398 -18.76 -40.44 -6.39
CA ASP A 398 -18.73 -40.92 -7.77
C ASP A 398 -18.42 -39.81 -8.80
N THR A 399 -17.83 -40.17 -9.93
CA THR A 399 -17.66 -39.31 -11.11
C THR A 399 -18.36 -39.93 -12.31
N ILE A 400 -19.36 -39.23 -12.86
CA ILE A 400 -20.21 -39.72 -13.94
C ILE A 400 -20.17 -38.74 -15.12
N ASP A 401 -19.91 -39.25 -16.33
CA ASP A 401 -20.03 -38.55 -17.61
C ASP A 401 -21.11 -39.22 -18.47
N GLY A 402 -22.12 -38.45 -18.88
CA GLY A 402 -23.22 -38.85 -19.75
C GLY A 402 -22.85 -38.94 -21.23
N ASP A 403 -21.83 -38.19 -21.65
CA ASP A 403 -21.42 -38.03 -23.06
C ASP A 403 -22.57 -37.50 -23.98
N HIS A 404 -23.06 -38.26 -24.99
CA HIS A 404 -24.12 -37.76 -25.89
C HIS A 404 -25.38 -38.60 -25.74
N GLY A 405 -26.51 -38.01 -25.41
CA GLY A 405 -27.75 -38.77 -25.22
C GLY A 405 -28.68 -38.05 -24.28
N ALA A 406 -29.97 -38.39 -24.28
CA ALA A 406 -30.89 -37.90 -23.25
C ALA A 406 -30.86 -38.85 -22.04
N ASP A 407 -29.93 -38.61 -21.12
CA ASP A 407 -29.54 -39.56 -20.09
C ASP A 407 -30.38 -39.46 -18.82
N THR A 408 -30.39 -40.56 -18.06
CA THR A 408 -30.97 -40.59 -16.72
C THR A 408 -29.91 -40.99 -15.70
N ILE A 409 -29.43 -40.03 -14.91
CA ILE A 409 -28.30 -40.20 -13.99
C ILE A 409 -28.75 -40.07 -12.53
N PHE A 410 -28.39 -41.05 -11.71
CA PHE A 410 -28.58 -41.05 -10.26
C PHE A 410 -27.21 -41.14 -9.57
N GLY A 411 -26.77 -40.06 -8.90
CA GLY A 411 -25.50 -40.02 -8.16
C GLY A 411 -25.49 -41.02 -6.99
N GLY A 412 -26.36 -40.82 -6.01
CA GLY A 412 -26.56 -41.77 -4.92
C GLY A 412 -26.21 -41.17 -3.56
N ASN A 413 -25.40 -41.85 -2.75
CA ASN A 413 -24.90 -41.35 -1.47
C ASN A 413 -23.42 -41.00 -1.60
N GLY A 414 -23.06 -39.74 -1.39
CA GLY A 414 -21.68 -39.27 -1.48
C GLY A 414 -21.62 -37.90 -2.10
N ASN A 415 -20.43 -37.36 -2.30
CA ASN A 415 -20.22 -36.08 -2.96
C ASN A 415 -19.91 -36.34 -4.44
N ASP A 416 -20.97 -36.49 -5.21
CA ASP A 416 -20.87 -36.93 -6.60
C ASP A 416 -20.53 -35.77 -7.53
N THR A 417 -19.80 -36.08 -8.60
CA THR A 417 -19.50 -35.17 -9.71
C THR A 417 -20.16 -35.71 -10.97
N ILE A 418 -21.11 -34.98 -11.55
CA ILE A 418 -21.91 -35.43 -12.69
C ILE A 418 -21.78 -34.42 -13.83
N TYR A 419 -21.43 -34.90 -15.02
CA TYR A 419 -21.48 -34.19 -16.29
C TYR A 419 -22.49 -34.94 -17.17
N ALA A 420 -23.64 -34.34 -17.53
CA ALA A 420 -24.59 -35.02 -18.40
C ALA A 420 -24.35 -34.75 -19.90
N ALA A 421 -23.73 -33.60 -20.21
CA ALA A 421 -23.17 -33.27 -21.52
C ALA A 421 -24.23 -32.97 -22.60
N GLU A 422 -24.25 -33.61 -23.78
CA GLU A 422 -25.19 -33.21 -24.84
C GLU A 422 -26.50 -34.00 -24.75
N GLY A 423 -27.63 -33.35 -24.46
CA GLY A 423 -28.93 -34.00 -24.40
C GLY A 423 -29.95 -33.29 -23.51
N ASP A 424 -31.20 -33.76 -23.54
CA ASP A 424 -32.22 -33.31 -22.57
C ASP A 424 -32.21 -34.29 -21.37
N ASP A 425 -31.42 -33.99 -20.34
CA ASP A 425 -31.04 -34.96 -19.31
C ASP A 425 -31.91 -34.94 -18.06
N ILE A 426 -31.96 -36.06 -17.35
CA ILE A 426 -32.62 -36.20 -16.06
C ILE A 426 -31.59 -36.60 -15.01
N ILE A 427 -31.27 -35.67 -14.11
CA ILE A 427 -30.23 -35.87 -13.10
C ILE A 427 -30.81 -35.80 -11.69
N ASP A 428 -30.54 -36.82 -10.88
CA ASP A 428 -30.75 -36.80 -9.44
C ASP A 428 -29.42 -37.03 -8.72
N GLY A 429 -28.84 -35.97 -8.18
CA GLY A 429 -27.57 -36.08 -7.46
C GLY A 429 -27.66 -36.87 -6.15
N GLY A 430 -28.85 -37.16 -5.62
CA GLY A 430 -28.98 -37.90 -4.37
C GLY A 430 -28.54 -37.13 -3.12
N ILE A 431 -27.83 -37.80 -2.20
CA ILE A 431 -27.43 -37.30 -0.88
C ILE A 431 -25.95 -36.93 -0.86
N GLY A 432 -25.64 -35.65 -0.65
CA GLY A 432 -24.28 -35.17 -0.38
C GLY A 432 -23.98 -33.80 -1.01
N ASP A 433 -22.71 -33.41 -1.05
CA ASP A 433 -22.26 -32.12 -1.59
C ASP A 433 -21.88 -32.28 -3.07
N ASN A 434 -22.89 -32.43 -3.92
CA ASN A 434 -22.69 -32.78 -5.33
C ASN A 434 -22.28 -31.58 -6.19
N GLN A 435 -21.54 -31.87 -7.25
CA GLN A 435 -21.25 -30.97 -8.36
C GLN A 435 -21.94 -31.52 -9.61
N ILE A 436 -22.91 -30.79 -10.15
CA ILE A 436 -23.71 -31.24 -11.29
C ILE A 436 -23.65 -30.19 -12.39
N TYR A 437 -23.39 -30.66 -13.60
CA TYR A 437 -23.39 -29.90 -14.84
C TYR A 437 -24.39 -30.58 -15.78
N GLY A 438 -25.42 -29.83 -16.19
CA GLY A 438 -26.42 -30.26 -17.17
C GLY A 438 -25.75 -30.47 -18.53
N GLY A 439 -25.37 -29.37 -19.16
CA GLY A 439 -24.63 -29.40 -20.42
C GLY A 439 -25.43 -28.67 -21.50
N GLU A 440 -25.53 -29.21 -22.71
CA GLU A 440 -26.34 -28.62 -23.78
C GLU A 440 -27.66 -29.37 -23.94
N GLY A 441 -28.80 -28.72 -23.68
CA GLY A 441 -30.14 -29.27 -23.85
C GLY A 441 -31.07 -28.84 -22.71
N ASP A 442 -32.36 -29.17 -22.79
CA ASP A 442 -33.33 -28.74 -21.76
C ASP A 442 -33.33 -29.72 -20.57
N ASP A 443 -32.53 -29.45 -19.55
CA ASP A 443 -32.23 -30.42 -18.48
C ASP A 443 -33.18 -30.39 -17.27
N VAL A 444 -33.28 -31.51 -16.57
CA VAL A 444 -34.02 -31.64 -15.30
C VAL A 444 -33.09 -32.10 -14.19
N ILE A 445 -32.64 -31.14 -13.38
CA ILE A 445 -31.70 -31.38 -12.27
C ILE A 445 -32.46 -31.39 -10.93
N THR A 446 -32.32 -32.46 -10.16
CA THR A 446 -32.89 -32.59 -8.81
C THR A 446 -31.80 -32.86 -7.77
N SER A 447 -31.84 -32.12 -6.65
CA SER A 447 -30.99 -32.37 -5.48
C SER A 447 -31.84 -32.39 -4.20
N PRO A 448 -32.22 -33.58 -3.70
CA PRO A 448 -33.20 -33.72 -2.63
C PRO A 448 -32.67 -33.50 -1.20
N SER A 449 -31.35 -33.63 -0.97
CA SER A 449 -30.71 -33.34 0.33
C SER A 449 -29.18 -33.28 0.26
N GLY A 450 -28.57 -32.12 0.51
CA GLY A 450 -27.10 -31.93 0.44
C GLY A 450 -26.59 -30.71 1.21
N GLY A 451 -25.29 -30.67 1.51
CA GLY A 451 -24.60 -29.58 2.22
C GLY A 451 -24.31 -28.37 1.32
N THR A 452 -23.07 -28.21 0.84
CA THR A 452 -22.56 -27.04 0.07
C THR A 452 -22.12 -27.33 -1.38
N GLY A 453 -23.00 -27.96 -2.16
CA GLY A 453 -22.76 -28.30 -3.58
C GLY A 453 -22.88 -27.14 -4.59
N MET A 454 -22.74 -27.48 -5.88
CA MET A 454 -22.93 -26.59 -7.04
C MET A 454 -23.79 -27.28 -8.11
N LEU A 455 -24.80 -26.59 -8.63
CA LEU A 455 -25.58 -27.02 -9.79
C LEU A 455 -25.44 -25.98 -10.90
N ASP A 456 -25.20 -26.42 -12.12
CA ASP A 456 -25.02 -25.59 -13.32
C ASP A 456 -25.86 -26.23 -14.44
N GLY A 457 -26.86 -25.53 -14.99
CA GLY A 457 -27.61 -26.02 -16.15
C GLY A 457 -26.82 -25.94 -17.46
N GLU A 458 -25.91 -24.95 -17.54
CA GLU A 458 -25.08 -24.65 -18.71
C GLU A 458 -25.86 -24.07 -19.90
N GLY A 459 -26.33 -24.84 -20.87
CA GLY A 459 -26.99 -24.33 -22.07
C GLY A 459 -28.31 -25.04 -22.34
N GLY A 460 -29.40 -24.30 -22.43
CA GLY A 460 -30.75 -24.86 -22.62
C GLY A 460 -31.77 -24.22 -21.69
N ASN A 461 -33.02 -24.66 -21.74
CA ASN A 461 -34.07 -24.16 -20.84
C ASN A 461 -34.24 -25.11 -19.67
N ASP A 462 -33.46 -24.89 -18.62
CA ASP A 462 -33.24 -25.89 -17.59
C ASP A 462 -34.25 -25.82 -16.47
N ARG A 463 -34.45 -26.95 -15.81
CA ARG A 463 -35.31 -27.08 -14.63
C ARG A 463 -34.53 -27.63 -13.45
N ILE A 464 -34.07 -26.70 -12.60
CA ILE A 464 -33.31 -27.04 -11.40
C ILE A 464 -34.21 -27.04 -10.17
N THR A 465 -34.33 -28.18 -9.48
CA THR A 465 -35.14 -28.35 -8.27
C THR A 465 -34.29 -28.77 -7.07
N VAL A 466 -34.30 -27.96 -6.02
CA VAL A 466 -33.55 -28.19 -4.79
C VAL A 466 -34.49 -28.28 -3.60
N THR A 467 -34.35 -29.32 -2.78
CA THR A 467 -35.09 -29.43 -1.52
C THR A 467 -34.16 -29.64 -0.32
N ASN A 468 -34.47 -29.03 0.83
CA ASN A 468 -33.79 -29.26 2.12
C ASN A 468 -32.24 -29.06 2.16
N ALA A 469 -31.62 -28.40 1.19
CA ALA A 469 -30.17 -28.17 1.17
C ALA A 469 -29.71 -27.13 2.20
N SER A 470 -28.49 -27.19 2.74
CA SER A 470 -28.02 -26.22 3.75
C SER A 470 -27.63 -24.87 3.13
N SER A 471 -26.78 -24.87 2.11
CA SER A 471 -26.33 -23.69 1.35
C SER A 471 -25.76 -24.09 -0.01
N MET A 472 -26.45 -23.83 -1.12
CA MET A 472 -25.99 -24.25 -2.46
C MET A 472 -25.72 -23.07 -3.39
N THR A 473 -24.82 -23.25 -4.36
CA THR A 473 -24.67 -22.34 -5.52
C THR A 473 -25.37 -22.95 -6.72
N ILE A 474 -26.23 -22.17 -7.37
CA ILE A 474 -26.99 -22.60 -8.55
C ILE A 474 -26.73 -21.60 -9.67
N TYR A 475 -26.42 -22.11 -10.84
CA TYR A 475 -26.35 -21.39 -12.10
C TYR A 475 -27.42 -21.99 -13.02
N GLY A 476 -28.29 -21.15 -13.60
CA GLY A 476 -29.20 -21.58 -14.67
C GLY A 476 -28.37 -21.85 -15.91
N GLY A 477 -27.96 -20.80 -16.62
CA GLY A 477 -27.11 -20.97 -17.80
C GLY A 477 -27.50 -20.03 -18.92
N ASP A 478 -27.34 -20.47 -20.16
CA ASP A 478 -27.90 -19.82 -21.34
C ASP A 478 -29.26 -20.44 -21.69
N GLY A 479 -30.36 -19.72 -21.55
CA GLY A 479 -31.71 -20.14 -21.93
C GLY A 479 -32.79 -19.68 -20.94
N ASP A 480 -34.05 -20.02 -21.19
CA ASP A 480 -35.16 -19.60 -20.32
C ASP A 480 -35.33 -20.59 -19.14
N ASP A 481 -34.62 -20.35 -18.03
CA ASP A 481 -34.50 -21.32 -16.95
C ASP A 481 -35.63 -21.27 -15.92
N THR A 482 -35.87 -22.42 -15.28
CA THR A 482 -36.79 -22.55 -14.14
C THR A 482 -36.08 -23.12 -12.91
N ILE A 483 -35.75 -22.25 -11.97
CA ILE A 483 -35.06 -22.62 -10.73
C ILE A 483 -36.05 -22.65 -9.57
N ILE A 484 -36.15 -23.80 -8.89
CA ILE A 484 -37.02 -24.02 -7.74
C ILE A 484 -36.19 -24.43 -6.53
N PHE A 485 -36.05 -23.50 -5.59
CA PHE A 485 -35.31 -23.69 -4.36
C PHE A 485 -36.24 -23.73 -3.14
N ASN A 486 -36.35 -24.87 -2.48
CA ASN A 486 -37.22 -25.10 -1.32
C ASN A 486 -36.45 -25.72 -0.13
N GLY A 487 -35.76 -24.94 0.71
CA GLY A 487 -35.14 -25.47 1.93
C GLY A 487 -34.02 -24.63 2.56
N GLY A 488 -33.51 -25.06 3.72
CA GLY A 488 -32.14 -24.69 4.14
C GLY A 488 -31.86 -23.52 5.07
N THR A 489 -30.57 -23.16 5.08
CA THR A 489 -29.96 -22.02 5.79
C THR A 489 -29.49 -20.88 4.88
N GLY A 490 -29.49 -21.06 3.54
CA GLY A 490 -29.10 -20.03 2.57
C GLY A 490 -28.70 -20.60 1.20
N GLY A 491 -28.03 -19.79 0.37
CA GLY A 491 -27.51 -20.17 -0.95
C GLY A 491 -27.29 -18.97 -1.88
N SER A 492 -26.75 -19.20 -3.07
CA SER A 492 -26.66 -18.22 -4.16
C SER A 492 -27.26 -18.81 -5.44
N ILE A 493 -28.11 -18.05 -6.10
CA ILE A 493 -28.68 -18.36 -7.41
C ILE A 493 -28.18 -17.31 -8.38
N ASP A 494 -27.68 -17.75 -9.52
CA ASP A 494 -27.46 -16.94 -10.73
C ASP A 494 -28.32 -17.54 -11.83
N ALA A 495 -29.19 -16.74 -12.43
CA ALA A 495 -30.10 -17.24 -13.47
C ALA A 495 -29.34 -17.45 -14.78
N GLY A 496 -28.45 -16.52 -15.15
CA GLY A 496 -27.68 -16.62 -16.39
C GLY A 496 -28.23 -15.68 -17.45
N SER A 497 -28.33 -16.12 -18.71
CA SER A 497 -28.87 -15.34 -19.81
C SER A 497 -30.19 -15.93 -20.30
N GLY A 498 -31.23 -15.13 -20.53
CA GLY A 498 -32.54 -15.63 -20.94
C GLY A 498 -33.69 -14.98 -20.18
N ALA A 499 -34.90 -15.51 -20.32
CA ALA A 499 -36.06 -15.05 -19.56
C ALA A 499 -36.39 -16.03 -18.43
N ASP A 500 -35.80 -15.80 -17.26
CA ASP A 500 -35.73 -16.80 -16.21
C ASP A 500 -36.88 -16.74 -15.20
N THR A 501 -37.19 -17.88 -14.61
CA THR A 501 -38.23 -18.04 -13.59
C THR A 501 -37.65 -18.68 -12.33
N ILE A 502 -37.56 -17.90 -11.24
CA ILE A 502 -36.99 -18.34 -9.97
C ILE A 502 -38.07 -18.40 -8.89
N PHE A 503 -38.24 -19.56 -8.25
CA PHE A 503 -39.06 -19.77 -7.07
C PHE A 503 -38.18 -20.15 -5.88
N ALA A 504 -37.96 -19.23 -4.94
CA ALA A 504 -37.07 -19.45 -3.79
C ALA A 504 -37.77 -19.35 -2.44
N SER A 505 -37.54 -20.32 -1.54
CA SER A 505 -38.00 -20.30 -0.16
C SER A 505 -36.94 -20.90 0.76
N VAL A 506 -36.50 -20.13 1.76
CA VAL A 506 -35.60 -20.60 2.82
C VAL A 506 -36.35 -20.72 4.15
N ALA A 507 -36.02 -21.75 4.93
CA ALA A 507 -36.60 -21.97 6.26
C ALA A 507 -35.93 -21.08 7.34
N SER A 508 -34.64 -20.78 7.17
CA SER A 508 -33.83 -19.87 8.01
C SER A 508 -32.66 -19.29 7.21
N GLY A 509 -32.13 -18.12 7.58
CA GLY A 509 -30.97 -17.50 6.91
C GLY A 509 -31.31 -16.67 5.65
N SER A 510 -30.33 -16.50 4.76
CA SER A 510 -30.43 -15.62 3.58
C SER A 510 -30.05 -16.28 2.27
N ILE A 511 -30.84 -16.04 1.21
CA ILE A 511 -30.51 -16.44 -0.16
C ILE A 511 -30.08 -15.23 -1.00
N GLY A 512 -28.98 -15.39 -1.75
CA GLY A 512 -28.58 -14.48 -2.82
C GLY A 512 -29.23 -14.91 -4.12
N VAL A 513 -29.82 -13.99 -4.88
CA VAL A 513 -30.37 -14.24 -6.21
C VAL A 513 -29.84 -13.18 -7.16
N ARG A 514 -29.30 -13.57 -8.29
CA ARG A 514 -28.92 -12.71 -9.41
C ARG A 514 -29.69 -13.21 -10.65
N THR A 515 -30.28 -12.29 -11.39
CA THR A 515 -31.03 -12.60 -12.61
C THR A 515 -30.21 -12.35 -13.88
N GLY A 516 -28.87 -12.39 -13.80
CA GLY A 516 -28.00 -12.10 -14.95
C GLY A 516 -27.63 -10.62 -15.14
N ASP A 517 -26.54 -10.36 -15.88
CA ASP A 517 -25.97 -9.04 -16.13
C ASP A 517 -26.13 -8.55 -17.59
N GLY A 518 -27.35 -8.16 -17.95
CA GLY A 518 -27.54 -7.14 -19.00
C GLY A 518 -28.12 -7.60 -20.33
N ASP A 519 -28.93 -8.64 -20.32
CA ASP A 519 -29.88 -8.90 -21.39
C ASP A 519 -31.09 -7.93 -21.29
N ASN A 520 -31.91 -7.84 -22.34
CA ASN A 520 -33.11 -6.99 -22.40
C ASN A 520 -34.39 -7.78 -22.12
N GLU A 521 -34.24 -8.99 -21.61
CA GLU A 521 -35.26 -9.98 -21.38
C GLU A 521 -35.96 -9.68 -20.03
N SER A 522 -36.84 -10.55 -19.52
CA SER A 522 -37.65 -10.19 -18.34
C SER A 522 -37.81 -11.37 -17.38
N ASP A 523 -37.04 -11.33 -16.31
CA ASP A 523 -37.04 -12.39 -15.30
C ASP A 523 -38.20 -12.26 -14.33
N TYR A 524 -38.61 -13.40 -13.78
CA TYR A 524 -39.60 -13.49 -12.72
C TYR A 524 -39.01 -14.17 -11.48
N VAL A 525 -38.82 -13.40 -10.41
CA VAL A 525 -38.36 -13.92 -9.12
C VAL A 525 -39.52 -13.92 -8.12
N SER A 526 -39.97 -15.10 -7.70
CA SER A 526 -40.87 -15.25 -6.56
C SER A 526 -40.15 -15.82 -5.35
N ILE A 527 -40.15 -15.05 -4.27
CA ILE A 527 -39.56 -15.49 -3.00
C ILE A 527 -40.72 -15.76 -2.02
N GLY A 528 -40.64 -16.81 -1.19
CA GLY A 528 -41.73 -17.24 -0.29
C GLY A 528 -41.55 -17.04 1.23
N SER A 529 -40.37 -17.26 1.80
CA SER A 529 -40.08 -17.06 3.25
C SER A 529 -38.58 -16.92 3.48
N GLY A 530 -38.15 -16.11 4.46
CA GLY A 530 -36.73 -15.93 4.81
C GLY A 530 -36.21 -14.50 4.79
N ALA A 531 -34.88 -14.33 4.77
CA ALA A 531 -34.22 -13.12 4.29
C ALA A 531 -33.69 -13.34 2.87
N ALA A 532 -33.70 -12.32 2.02
CA ALA A 532 -33.20 -12.43 0.64
C ALA A 532 -32.37 -11.21 0.25
N TYR A 533 -31.32 -11.45 -0.53
CA TYR A 533 -30.54 -10.46 -1.26
C TYR A 533 -30.76 -10.72 -2.74
N VAL A 534 -31.51 -9.86 -3.42
CA VAL A 534 -31.85 -10.03 -4.84
C VAL A 534 -31.13 -8.95 -5.64
N SER A 535 -30.40 -9.31 -6.68
CA SER A 535 -29.82 -8.40 -7.66
C SER A 535 -30.56 -8.57 -8.98
N LEU A 536 -31.10 -7.47 -9.52
CA LEU A 536 -31.87 -7.47 -10.76
C LEU A 536 -31.09 -6.87 -11.94
N GLY A 537 -31.25 -7.52 -13.10
CA GLY A 537 -30.94 -7.06 -14.45
C GLY A 537 -31.96 -6.04 -14.96
N ARG A 538 -32.15 -5.88 -16.28
CA ARG A 538 -33.01 -4.83 -16.88
C ARG A 538 -34.41 -5.37 -17.23
N ASN A 539 -35.46 -4.74 -16.69
CA ASN A 539 -36.89 -5.02 -16.95
C ASN A 539 -37.54 -6.18 -16.18
N ASP A 540 -36.94 -6.56 -15.06
CA ASP A 540 -37.33 -7.75 -14.31
C ASP A 540 -38.53 -7.50 -13.41
N THR A 541 -39.21 -8.59 -13.04
CA THR A 541 -40.32 -8.63 -12.10
C THR A 541 -39.97 -9.43 -10.86
N VAL A 542 -40.07 -8.81 -9.68
CA VAL A 542 -39.89 -9.51 -8.40
C VAL A 542 -41.18 -9.52 -7.62
N GLN A 543 -41.66 -10.70 -7.24
CA GLN A 543 -42.78 -10.90 -6.34
C GLN A 543 -42.33 -11.46 -4.99
N LEU A 544 -42.64 -10.73 -3.91
CA LEU A 544 -42.20 -11.06 -2.55
C LEU A 544 -43.36 -11.57 -1.69
N ASN A 545 -43.61 -12.87 -1.63
CA ASN A 545 -44.64 -13.42 -0.74
C ASN A 545 -44.02 -13.77 0.63
N GLY A 546 -44.60 -13.36 1.77
CA GLY A 546 -44.28 -13.97 3.09
C GLY A 546 -42.95 -13.59 3.82
N PHE A 547 -42.31 -12.45 3.52
CA PHE A 547 -41.00 -12.07 4.11
C PHE A 547 -41.04 -11.48 5.53
N ASN A 548 -39.94 -11.70 6.26
CA ASN A 548 -39.59 -10.97 7.49
C ASN A 548 -38.63 -9.80 7.24
N ASN A 549 -37.71 -9.88 6.25
CA ASN A 549 -36.83 -8.80 5.78
C ASN A 549 -36.31 -9.13 4.36
N ALA A 550 -36.31 -8.19 3.41
CA ALA A 550 -35.77 -8.38 2.06
C ALA A 550 -34.89 -7.18 1.66
N ASN A 551 -33.68 -7.45 1.16
CA ASN A 551 -32.80 -6.46 0.54
C ASN A 551 -32.78 -6.72 -0.97
N ILE A 552 -33.17 -5.74 -1.77
CA ILE A 552 -33.21 -5.81 -3.23
C ILE A 552 -32.23 -4.78 -3.75
N SER A 553 -31.22 -5.22 -4.47
CA SER A 553 -30.37 -4.39 -5.31
C SER A 553 -30.92 -4.42 -6.74
N VAL A 554 -31.06 -3.26 -7.36
CA VAL A 554 -31.56 -3.11 -8.73
C VAL A 554 -30.50 -2.41 -9.57
N SER A 555 -30.16 -2.99 -10.72
CA SER A 555 -29.26 -2.37 -11.68
C SER A 555 -30.03 -2.02 -12.96
N PHE A 556 -30.01 -0.74 -13.36
CA PHE A 556 -30.48 -0.23 -14.67
C PHE A 556 -31.94 -0.61 -15.11
N GLY A 557 -32.53 0.11 -16.07
CA GLY A 557 -33.85 -0.25 -16.64
C GLY A 557 -35.11 -0.19 -15.74
N ARG A 558 -36.28 -0.59 -16.29
CA ARG A 558 -37.61 -0.45 -15.66
C ARG A 558 -38.00 -1.70 -14.86
N GLN A 559 -37.76 -1.70 -13.56
CA GLN A 559 -38.09 -2.82 -12.67
C GLN A 559 -39.53 -2.78 -12.16
N THR A 560 -40.18 -3.95 -12.01
CA THR A 560 -41.50 -4.10 -11.36
C THR A 560 -41.37 -4.92 -10.07
N ILE A 561 -41.58 -4.28 -8.91
CA ILE A 561 -41.52 -4.96 -7.61
C ILE A 561 -42.94 -5.06 -7.04
N ILE A 562 -43.39 -6.29 -6.77
CA ILE A 562 -44.71 -6.63 -6.23
C ILE A 562 -44.53 -7.12 -4.78
N PRO A 563 -44.73 -6.27 -3.76
CA PRO A 563 -44.65 -6.69 -2.36
C PRO A 563 -45.89 -7.52 -2.00
N GLY A 564 -45.73 -8.75 -1.50
CA GLY A 564 -46.82 -9.62 -1.05
C GLY A 564 -47.21 -9.43 0.42
N THR A 565 -48.09 -10.29 0.93
CA THR A 565 -48.61 -10.20 2.31
C THR A 565 -47.60 -10.74 3.33
N GLY A 566 -46.95 -9.86 4.10
CA GLY A 566 -45.96 -10.22 5.14
C GLY A 566 -45.45 -8.99 5.89
N GLY A 567 -45.18 -9.12 7.19
CA GLY A 567 -44.84 -8.01 8.10
C GLY A 567 -43.34 -7.70 8.22
N GLY A 568 -42.63 -7.53 7.10
CA GLY A 568 -41.17 -7.34 7.06
C GLY A 568 -40.68 -6.02 6.45
N THR A 569 -39.38 -5.73 6.57
CA THR A 569 -38.73 -4.55 5.96
C THR A 569 -38.27 -4.87 4.53
N ILE A 570 -38.60 -4.04 3.56
CA ILE A 570 -38.04 -4.09 2.20
C ILE A 570 -37.04 -2.93 2.07
N SER A 571 -35.80 -3.22 1.70
CA SER A 571 -34.76 -2.23 1.36
C SER A 571 -34.40 -2.34 -0.11
N ILE A 572 -34.57 -1.27 -0.90
CA ILE A 572 -34.20 -1.25 -2.32
C ILE A 572 -32.93 -0.39 -2.49
N TRP A 573 -31.93 -0.88 -3.22
CA TRP A 573 -30.66 -0.21 -3.55
C TRP A 573 -30.54 -0.09 -5.08
N GLY A 574 -30.43 1.10 -5.66
CA GLY A 574 -30.43 1.28 -7.12
C GLY A 574 -29.27 2.08 -7.68
N TYR A 575 -28.79 1.71 -8.87
CA TYR A 575 -27.92 2.54 -9.72
C TYR A 575 -28.70 2.91 -11.00
N VAL A 576 -29.08 4.18 -11.15
CA VAL A 576 -29.79 4.69 -12.33
C VAL A 576 -28.79 5.41 -13.23
N GLY A 577 -28.53 4.86 -14.41
CA GLY A 577 -27.68 5.49 -15.43
C GLY A 577 -28.36 6.69 -16.10
N ALA A 578 -27.57 7.62 -16.64
CA ALA A 578 -28.09 8.83 -17.29
C ALA A 578 -28.96 8.49 -18.52
N GLY A 579 -30.24 8.92 -18.50
CA GLY A 579 -31.15 8.84 -19.66
C GLY A 579 -32.07 7.60 -19.73
N GLU A 580 -32.06 6.71 -18.73
CA GLU A 580 -32.92 5.53 -18.67
C GLU A 580 -34.20 5.76 -17.82
N ALA A 581 -35.28 5.04 -18.13
CA ALA A 581 -36.54 5.08 -17.36
C ALA A 581 -36.35 4.36 -16.01
N GLY A 582 -36.61 5.03 -14.88
CA GLY A 582 -36.27 4.52 -13.55
C GLY A 582 -37.22 3.45 -12.98
N ILE A 583 -37.00 3.14 -11.70
CA ILE A 583 -37.71 2.10 -10.92
C ILE A 583 -39.22 2.39 -10.86
N VAL A 584 -40.06 1.40 -11.22
CA VAL A 584 -41.53 1.48 -11.10
C VAL A 584 -42.00 0.58 -9.95
N LEU A 585 -42.43 1.23 -8.85
CA LEU A 585 -43.06 0.54 -7.73
C LEU A 585 -44.58 0.56 -7.90
N ASP A 586 -45.16 -0.56 -8.33
CA ASP A 586 -46.61 -0.71 -8.45
C ASP A 586 -47.23 -1.25 -7.16
N LEU A 587 -47.76 -0.34 -6.33
CA LEU A 587 -48.51 -0.66 -5.11
C LEU A 587 -50.03 -0.69 -5.33
N SER A 588 -50.51 -0.52 -6.58
CA SER A 588 -51.93 -0.34 -6.91
C SER A 588 -52.79 -1.60 -6.74
N VAL A 589 -52.14 -2.73 -6.52
CA VAL A 589 -52.77 -4.06 -6.45
C VAL A 589 -53.34 -4.40 -5.06
N PHE A 590 -53.22 -3.52 -4.06
CA PHE A 590 -53.58 -3.81 -2.66
C PHE A 590 -54.77 -3.01 -2.08
N GLY A 591 -55.51 -3.65 -1.17
CA GLY A 591 -56.50 -3.01 -0.29
C GLY A 591 -55.86 -2.23 0.87
N PRO A 592 -56.65 -1.57 1.74
CA PRO A 592 -56.13 -0.72 2.81
C PRO A 592 -55.35 -1.56 3.84
N ASN A 593 -54.02 -1.42 3.84
CA ASN A 593 -53.03 -1.98 4.76
C ASN A 593 -52.50 -3.42 4.49
N PRO A 594 -51.58 -3.57 3.50
CA PRO A 594 -50.92 -4.85 3.21
C PRO A 594 -49.77 -5.24 4.17
N PHE A 595 -49.26 -4.33 5.01
CA PHE A 595 -48.07 -4.55 5.87
C PHE A 595 -48.38 -4.78 7.37
N GLY A 596 -49.65 -4.73 7.77
CA GLY A 596 -50.04 -4.78 9.19
C GLY A 596 -49.61 -3.54 9.98
N PRO A 597 -49.94 -3.44 11.27
CA PRO A 597 -49.55 -2.29 12.09
C PRO A 597 -48.05 -2.36 12.44
N GLY A 598 -47.18 -1.80 11.59
CA GLY A 598 -45.82 -1.41 11.99
C GLY A 598 -44.60 -1.78 11.11
N GLY A 599 -44.74 -2.32 9.90
CA GLY A 599 -43.59 -2.61 9.03
C GLY A 599 -43.24 -1.43 8.09
N PRO A 600 -42.04 -0.80 8.17
CA PRO A 600 -41.65 0.30 7.27
C PRO A 600 -41.13 -0.20 5.90
N LEU A 601 -41.54 0.45 4.81
CA LEU A 601 -40.88 0.32 3.49
C LEU A 601 -39.71 1.32 3.42
N THR A 602 -38.50 0.83 3.17
CA THR A 602 -37.28 1.66 3.12
C THR A 602 -36.70 1.65 1.71
N ILE A 603 -36.49 2.81 1.10
CA ILE A 603 -35.85 2.94 -0.22
C ILE A 603 -34.54 3.70 -0.02
N ARG A 604 -33.42 3.15 -0.51
CA ARG A 604 -32.08 3.74 -0.40
C ARG A 604 -31.48 3.92 -1.80
N ASN A 605 -31.17 5.16 -2.20
CA ASN A 605 -30.42 5.42 -3.43
C ASN A 605 -28.94 5.65 -3.08
N SER A 606 -28.03 5.00 -3.81
CA SER A 606 -26.59 4.99 -3.49
C SER A 606 -25.71 5.71 -4.52
N SER A 607 -26.27 6.50 -5.46
CA SER A 607 -25.48 7.21 -6.49
C SER A 607 -25.57 8.73 -6.37
N ALA A 608 -24.40 9.37 -6.22
CA ALA A 608 -24.22 10.80 -6.00
C ALA A 608 -23.81 11.58 -7.28
N THR A 609 -23.99 11.05 -8.50
CA THR A 609 -23.28 11.61 -9.67
C THR A 609 -24.09 12.03 -10.89
N THR A 610 -25.34 11.60 -11.12
CA THR A 610 -26.17 12.10 -12.25
C THR A 610 -27.70 11.91 -12.07
N PRO A 611 -28.57 12.75 -12.68
CA PRO A 611 -30.03 12.73 -12.48
C PRO A 611 -30.72 11.58 -13.22
N GLY A 612 -31.69 10.91 -12.57
CA GLY A 612 -32.52 9.84 -13.13
C GLY A 612 -33.92 9.82 -12.51
N SER A 613 -34.98 9.69 -13.32
CA SER A 613 -36.36 9.83 -12.87
C SER A 613 -36.91 8.57 -12.18
N ALA A 614 -37.25 8.63 -10.89
CA ALA A 614 -38.01 7.57 -10.20
C ALA A 614 -39.52 7.89 -10.18
N LEU A 615 -40.38 6.90 -10.49
CA LEU A 615 -41.85 7.03 -10.44
C LEU A 615 -42.40 6.12 -9.33
N ILE A 616 -42.83 6.72 -8.23
CA ILE A 616 -43.44 6.00 -7.09
C ILE A 616 -44.95 6.30 -7.07
N THR A 617 -45.78 5.32 -7.44
CA THR A 617 -47.25 5.43 -7.36
C THR A 617 -47.77 4.75 -6.09
N ASN A 618 -48.13 5.54 -5.07
CA ASN A 618 -48.74 5.03 -3.83
C ASN A 618 -50.24 5.43 -3.74
N THR A 619 -51.12 4.43 -3.67
CA THR A 619 -52.58 4.61 -3.45
C THR A 619 -53.03 4.15 -2.05
N VAL A 620 -52.11 3.71 -1.19
CA VAL A 620 -52.39 3.09 0.11
C VAL A 620 -52.25 4.11 1.25
N THR A 621 -53.29 4.22 2.08
CA THR A 621 -53.29 5.10 3.27
C THR A 621 -52.67 4.40 4.49
N GLY A 622 -51.79 5.09 5.24
CA GLY A 622 -51.17 4.56 6.46
C GLY A 622 -49.82 3.83 6.30
N LEU A 623 -49.18 3.93 5.14
CA LEU A 623 -47.84 3.39 4.86
C LEU A 623 -46.74 4.35 5.35
N THR A 624 -45.72 3.84 6.04
CA THR A 624 -44.48 4.60 6.32
C THR A 624 -43.46 4.29 5.22
N ILE A 625 -43.04 5.32 4.48
CA ILE A 625 -41.99 5.25 3.45
C ILE A 625 -40.78 6.04 3.97
N ASN A 626 -39.64 5.37 4.15
CA ASN A 626 -38.38 6.02 4.52
C ASN A 626 -37.49 6.13 3.28
N LEU A 627 -37.08 7.34 2.90
CA LEU A 627 -36.19 7.62 1.77
C LEU A 627 -34.80 8.00 2.29
N TYR A 628 -33.75 7.32 1.82
CA TYR A 628 -32.36 7.62 2.17
C TYR A 628 -31.54 7.89 0.89
N GLY A 629 -30.78 8.99 0.84
CA GLY A 629 -29.87 9.30 -0.28
C GLY A 629 -30.54 9.68 -1.60
N VAL A 630 -31.83 10.03 -1.59
CA VAL A 630 -32.57 10.45 -2.79
C VAL A 630 -32.47 11.97 -2.94
N ASP A 631 -31.84 12.45 -4.01
CA ASP A 631 -31.90 13.85 -4.40
C ASP A 631 -33.35 14.23 -4.75
N ALA A 632 -33.91 15.26 -4.10
CA ALA A 632 -35.29 15.68 -4.31
C ALA A 632 -35.58 16.14 -5.77
N ARG A 633 -34.52 16.40 -6.56
CA ARG A 633 -34.61 16.71 -8.01
C ARG A 633 -35.03 15.51 -8.88
N ASP A 634 -34.91 14.29 -8.39
CA ASP A 634 -35.18 13.04 -9.13
C ASP A 634 -36.63 12.53 -9.02
N LEU A 635 -37.48 13.23 -8.27
CA LEU A 635 -38.88 12.87 -8.02
C LEU A 635 -39.83 13.72 -8.89
N SER A 636 -40.16 13.23 -10.09
CA SER A 636 -41.06 13.94 -11.02
C SER A 636 -42.53 14.04 -10.55
N SER A 637 -42.94 13.26 -9.53
CA SER A 637 -44.22 13.40 -8.83
C SER A 637 -44.21 12.68 -7.48
N PHE A 638 -44.19 13.42 -6.37
CA PHE A 638 -44.35 12.87 -5.01
C PHE A 638 -45.58 13.50 -4.35
N ASN A 639 -46.64 12.71 -4.13
CA ASN A 639 -47.90 13.17 -3.53
C ASN A 639 -48.12 12.46 -2.19
N LEU A 640 -47.69 13.09 -1.10
CA LEU A 640 -48.01 12.66 0.26
C LEU A 640 -49.03 13.63 0.86
N GLY A 641 -50.25 13.17 1.05
CA GLY A 641 -51.28 13.91 1.76
C GLY A 641 -50.94 14.12 3.24
N GLY A 642 -50.21 15.19 3.56
CA GLY A 642 -50.25 15.91 4.83
C GLY A 642 -49.76 15.19 6.09
N VAL A 643 -48.54 14.63 6.11
CA VAL A 643 -47.93 14.11 7.35
C VAL A 643 -46.45 14.50 7.44
N ALA A 644 -46.05 15.04 8.60
CA ALA A 644 -44.67 15.32 8.97
C ALA A 644 -43.88 14.02 9.23
N ASN A 645 -42.62 13.94 8.82
CA ASN A 645 -41.69 12.94 9.34
C ASN A 645 -40.23 13.45 9.27
N PRO A 646 -39.44 13.30 10.35
CA PRO A 646 -38.04 13.71 10.40
C PRO A 646 -37.13 12.71 9.63
N LEU A 647 -36.10 13.23 8.96
CA LEU A 647 -35.00 12.45 8.38
C LEU A 647 -33.99 12.11 9.49
N TYR A 648 -33.45 10.88 9.48
CA TYR A 648 -32.33 10.47 10.34
C TYR A 648 -31.29 9.78 9.46
N SER A 649 -30.15 10.41 9.23
CA SER A 649 -28.95 9.82 8.62
C SER A 649 -27.74 10.21 9.48
N PRO A 650 -26.65 9.40 9.53
CA PRO A 650 -25.35 9.75 10.11
C PRO A 650 -24.32 10.19 9.05
N GLN A 651 -24.77 10.71 7.91
CA GLN A 651 -23.93 11.10 6.76
C GLN A 651 -24.32 12.51 6.31
N ASN A 652 -23.33 13.27 5.81
CA ASN A 652 -23.46 14.62 5.25
C ASN A 652 -24.59 14.76 4.20
N GLN A 653 -25.47 15.74 4.37
CA GLN A 653 -26.65 16.01 3.56
C GLN A 653 -26.62 17.44 2.99
N THR A 654 -27.40 17.68 1.93
CA THR A 654 -27.72 19.05 1.48
C THR A 654 -29.23 19.16 1.37
N LEU A 655 -29.84 19.97 2.24
CA LEU A 655 -31.27 20.24 2.29
C LEU A 655 -31.54 21.63 1.72
N ASP A 656 -32.45 21.71 0.76
CA ASP A 656 -32.71 22.93 -0.01
C ASP A 656 -34.24 23.21 -0.04
N GLY A 657 -34.65 24.36 0.48
CA GLY A 657 -36.04 24.84 0.55
C GLY A 657 -36.61 25.38 -0.77
N SER A 658 -35.86 25.38 -1.88
CA SER A 658 -36.29 26.00 -3.16
C SER A 658 -37.52 25.36 -3.83
N PHE A 659 -38.09 24.29 -3.26
CA PHE A 659 -39.29 23.61 -3.73
C PHE A 659 -40.61 24.39 -3.50
N ALA A 660 -40.62 25.72 -3.56
CA ALA A 660 -41.86 26.51 -3.66
C ALA A 660 -41.67 27.98 -4.08
N ASP A 661 -40.46 28.53 -3.98
CA ASP A 661 -40.28 29.98 -4.01
C ASP A 661 -40.20 30.56 -5.42
N SER A 662 -41.37 30.88 -5.96
CA SER A 662 -41.50 32.01 -6.87
C SER A 662 -41.22 33.30 -6.09
N PRO A 663 -40.51 34.29 -6.64
CA PRO A 663 -40.11 35.55 -5.96
C PRO A 663 -41.26 36.45 -5.46
N ALA A 664 -42.49 35.93 -5.36
CA ALA A 664 -43.70 36.61 -4.91
C ALA A 664 -44.40 35.97 -3.69
N LEU A 665 -43.95 34.82 -3.16
CA LEU A 665 -44.60 34.16 -2.01
C LEU A 665 -43.56 33.49 -1.09
N ALA A 666 -43.07 34.23 -0.08
CA ALA A 666 -42.16 33.73 0.97
C ALA A 666 -42.92 32.84 1.97
N TRP A 667 -42.58 31.56 2.04
CA TRP A 667 -43.19 30.59 2.96
C TRP A 667 -42.19 30.27 4.08
N THR A 668 -42.68 29.79 5.23
CA THR A 668 -41.80 29.35 6.33
C THR A 668 -41.43 27.89 6.13
N ASP A 669 -40.15 27.61 5.98
CA ASP A 669 -39.57 26.28 5.85
C ASP A 669 -39.07 25.74 7.21
N TYR A 670 -39.09 24.40 7.33
CA TYR A 670 -38.62 23.69 8.52
C TYR A 670 -37.67 22.57 8.07
N LEU A 671 -36.36 22.79 8.25
CA LEU A 671 -35.26 21.95 7.74
C LEU A 671 -34.51 21.31 8.91
N VAL A 672 -34.23 20.00 8.84
CA VAL A 672 -33.52 19.25 9.91
C VAL A 672 -32.46 18.34 9.29
N GLY A 673 -31.19 18.51 9.66
CA GLY A 673 -30.03 17.75 9.19
C GLY A 673 -29.85 16.38 9.86
N ALA A 674 -29.93 16.32 11.19
CA ALA A 674 -29.59 15.15 12.02
C ALA A 674 -28.07 14.92 12.17
N ASP A 675 -27.53 13.69 12.08
CA ASP A 675 -26.10 13.42 12.29
C ASP A 675 -25.32 13.49 10.94
N GLY A 676 -24.13 14.07 10.88
CA GLY A 676 -23.35 14.31 9.64
C GLY A 676 -23.01 15.80 9.46
N ASN A 677 -22.16 16.13 8.49
CA ASN A 677 -21.86 17.53 8.14
C ASN A 677 -22.80 17.99 7.02
N ASP A 678 -23.88 18.68 7.37
CA ASP A 678 -24.99 19.01 6.50
C ASP A 678 -24.91 20.42 5.93
N THR A 679 -25.72 20.73 4.91
CA THR A 679 -25.91 22.09 4.38
C THR A 679 -27.40 22.36 4.20
N LEU A 680 -27.96 23.26 5.01
CA LEU A 680 -29.37 23.63 5.03
C LEU A 680 -29.55 25.02 4.42
N ARG A 681 -30.45 25.16 3.43
CA ARG A 681 -30.75 26.45 2.76
C ARG A 681 -32.26 26.77 2.77
N GLY A 682 -32.67 27.84 3.47
CA GLY A 682 -34.06 28.30 3.59
C GLY A 682 -34.56 29.21 2.45
N PHE A 683 -33.66 29.96 1.81
CA PHE A 683 -33.94 30.92 0.73
C PHE A 683 -34.78 32.15 1.10
N GLY A 684 -36.09 32.05 1.27
CA GLY A 684 -36.97 33.21 1.37
C GLY A 684 -38.16 32.94 2.27
N GLY A 685 -38.22 33.56 3.43
CA GLY A 685 -39.15 33.09 4.45
C GLY A 685 -38.79 33.58 5.84
N ASN A 686 -39.45 33.01 6.84
CA ASN A 686 -38.96 33.07 8.21
C ASN A 686 -38.84 31.62 8.63
N ASP A 687 -37.66 31.04 8.45
CA ASP A 687 -37.42 29.61 8.40
C ASP A 687 -36.87 29.08 9.73
N GLN A 688 -36.95 27.76 9.91
CA GLN A 688 -36.37 27.05 11.05
C GLN A 688 -35.42 25.96 10.56
N LEU A 689 -34.13 26.13 10.81
CA LEU A 689 -33.06 25.22 10.38
C LEU A 689 -32.43 24.58 11.62
N PHE A 690 -32.37 23.25 11.65
CA PHE A 690 -31.76 22.48 12.74
C PHE A 690 -30.67 21.57 12.16
N GLY A 691 -29.40 21.83 12.46
CA GLY A 691 -28.25 21.05 12.01
C GLY A 691 -28.26 19.65 12.59
N GLY A 692 -28.03 19.52 13.89
CA GLY A 692 -28.04 18.26 14.62
C GLY A 692 -26.66 17.93 15.17
N GLY A 693 -25.98 16.93 14.63
CA GLY A 693 -24.65 16.53 15.07
C GLY A 693 -23.67 16.42 13.92
N GLY A 694 -22.54 17.10 13.93
CA GLY A 694 -21.58 17.17 12.83
C GLY A 694 -21.26 18.63 12.51
N ASN A 695 -20.55 18.89 11.42
CA ASN A 695 -20.14 20.25 11.07
C ASN A 695 -21.06 20.82 9.98
N ASP A 696 -22.15 21.44 10.40
CA ASP A 696 -23.26 21.85 9.53
C ASP A 696 -23.09 23.26 8.98
N ARG A 697 -23.70 23.55 7.84
CA ARG A 697 -23.85 24.90 7.28
C ARG A 697 -25.33 25.28 7.20
N LEU A 698 -25.77 26.27 7.98
CA LEU A 698 -27.15 26.75 8.03
C LEU A 698 -27.24 28.13 7.37
N ASP A 699 -28.01 28.23 6.29
CA ASP A 699 -28.24 29.46 5.53
C ASP A 699 -29.74 29.72 5.40
N GLY A 700 -30.28 30.57 6.28
CA GLY A 700 -31.71 30.92 6.30
C GLY A 700 -32.16 31.64 5.02
N GLY A 701 -31.29 32.40 4.37
CA GLY A 701 -31.65 33.22 3.22
C GLY A 701 -32.29 34.55 3.65
N LEU A 702 -33.32 35.01 2.95
CA LEU A 702 -33.99 36.28 3.21
C LEU A 702 -35.12 36.13 4.23
N GLY A 703 -35.12 36.96 5.27
CA GLY A 703 -36.20 37.10 6.24
C GLY A 703 -35.70 36.78 7.65
N ALA A 704 -36.59 36.56 8.62
CA ALA A 704 -36.18 36.41 10.02
C ALA A 704 -36.15 34.92 10.40
N ASP A 705 -34.97 34.32 10.31
CA ASP A 705 -34.80 32.87 10.41
C ASP A 705 -34.34 32.44 11.81
N THR A 706 -34.60 31.18 12.18
CA THR A 706 -34.07 30.56 13.40
C THR A 706 -33.18 29.39 13.01
N MET A 707 -31.91 29.44 13.38
CA MET A 707 -30.90 28.46 13.03
C MET A 707 -30.27 27.87 14.30
N ASP A 708 -30.32 26.54 14.45
CA ASP A 708 -29.80 25.78 15.60
C ASP A 708 -28.78 24.75 15.07
N GLY A 709 -27.50 24.91 15.38
CA GLY A 709 -26.41 24.06 14.84
C GLY A 709 -26.36 22.70 15.51
N GLY A 710 -26.34 22.69 16.85
CA GLY A 710 -26.37 21.48 17.65
C GLY A 710 -24.99 21.10 18.20
N THR A 711 -24.42 19.98 17.78
CA THR A 711 -23.07 19.54 18.20
C THR A 711 -22.16 19.38 16.99
N GLY A 712 -20.87 19.66 17.14
CA GLY A 712 -19.90 19.74 16.05
C GLY A 712 -19.57 21.20 15.72
N ASN A 713 -18.82 21.44 14.65
CA ASN A 713 -18.34 22.78 14.28
C ASN A 713 -19.18 23.35 13.14
N ASP A 714 -20.18 24.14 13.48
CA ASP A 714 -21.24 24.61 12.60
C ASP A 714 -20.94 26.00 12.02
N THR A 715 -21.62 26.34 10.92
CA THR A 715 -21.52 27.62 10.22
C THR A 715 -22.89 28.23 9.93
N PHE A 716 -23.16 29.40 10.47
CA PHE A 716 -24.44 30.13 10.35
C PHE A 716 -24.28 31.31 9.41
N VAL A 717 -25.12 31.40 8.38
CA VAL A 717 -25.16 32.57 7.50
C VAL A 717 -26.20 33.54 8.01
N VAL A 718 -25.75 34.67 8.54
CA VAL A 718 -26.62 35.72 9.09
C VAL A 718 -26.65 36.91 8.13
N ASN A 719 -27.82 37.25 7.61
CA ASN A 719 -27.96 38.33 6.65
C ASN A 719 -29.16 39.26 6.92
N ASP A 720 -30.06 38.89 7.82
CA ASP A 720 -31.15 39.73 8.30
C ASP A 720 -31.01 40.01 9.80
N PRO A 721 -31.28 41.23 10.30
CA PRO A 721 -31.23 41.52 11.72
C PRO A 721 -32.29 40.77 12.56
N GLY A 722 -33.26 40.11 11.92
CA GLY A 722 -34.23 39.23 12.53
C GLY A 722 -33.76 37.78 12.73
N ASP A 723 -32.60 37.40 12.19
CA ASP A 723 -32.04 36.06 12.34
C ASP A 723 -31.69 35.75 13.79
N VAL A 724 -31.99 34.53 14.22
CA VAL A 724 -31.72 34.00 15.55
C VAL A 724 -30.84 32.77 15.43
N VAL A 725 -29.62 32.86 15.97
CA VAL A 725 -28.68 31.73 16.08
C VAL A 725 -28.80 31.13 17.48
N ILE A 726 -28.96 29.81 17.54
CA ILE A 726 -29.07 29.03 18.77
C ILE A 726 -27.91 28.06 18.83
N GLU A 727 -27.15 28.14 19.93
CA GLU A 727 -25.99 27.28 20.13
C GLU A 727 -25.91 26.67 21.53
N LEU A 728 -25.42 25.43 21.56
CA LEU A 728 -25.22 24.68 22.79
C LEU A 728 -23.84 24.96 23.39
N ALA A 729 -23.78 25.09 24.72
CA ALA A 729 -22.49 25.17 25.41
C ALA A 729 -21.68 23.88 25.22
N GLY A 730 -20.52 23.97 24.56
CA GLY A 730 -19.71 22.81 24.19
C GLY A 730 -20.23 22.06 22.96
N GLY A 731 -20.99 22.75 22.08
CA GLY A 731 -21.43 22.28 20.76
C GLY A 731 -20.24 21.98 19.86
N GLY A 732 -19.34 22.93 19.66
CA GLY A 732 -18.04 22.69 19.07
C GLY A 732 -17.22 23.98 19.00
N THR A 733 -16.74 24.31 17.80
CA THR A 733 -16.10 25.59 17.49
C THR A 733 -16.81 26.18 16.29
N ASP A 734 -17.74 27.07 16.58
CA ASP A 734 -18.82 27.42 15.66
C ASP A 734 -18.56 28.79 15.01
N THR A 735 -19.13 29.02 13.82
CA THR A 735 -18.82 30.19 13.00
C THR A 735 -20.06 30.93 12.52
N ILE A 736 -20.17 32.22 12.81
CA ILE A 736 -21.13 33.12 12.14
C ILE A 736 -20.48 33.74 10.90
N GLU A 737 -21.05 33.53 9.72
CA GLU A 737 -20.77 34.30 8.51
C GLU A 737 -21.82 35.39 8.34
N THR A 738 -21.45 36.65 8.55
CA THR A 738 -22.42 37.75 8.51
C THR A 738 -22.15 38.76 7.39
N SER A 739 -23.23 39.28 6.78
CA SER A 739 -23.19 40.41 5.85
C SER A 739 -23.71 41.73 6.46
N ILE A 740 -24.08 41.69 7.75
CA ILE A 740 -24.57 42.81 8.56
C ILE A 740 -23.77 42.93 9.86
N SER A 741 -23.81 44.09 10.52
CA SER A 741 -23.16 44.24 11.83
C SER A 741 -23.80 43.33 12.87
N PHE A 742 -23.00 42.60 13.64
CA PHE A 742 -23.49 41.55 14.53
C PHE A 742 -22.79 41.56 15.89
N SER A 743 -23.49 41.13 16.94
CA SER A 743 -22.94 41.01 18.29
C SER A 743 -23.22 39.61 18.85
N LEU A 744 -22.18 38.95 19.34
CA LEU A 744 -22.28 37.61 19.95
C LEU A 744 -23.10 37.60 21.24
N ALA A 745 -23.41 38.77 21.82
CA ALA A 745 -24.40 38.89 22.89
C ALA A 745 -25.80 38.35 22.49
N ALA A 746 -26.11 38.29 21.19
CA ALA A 746 -27.34 37.71 20.64
C ALA A 746 -27.21 36.21 20.29
N ALA A 747 -26.01 35.65 20.27
CA ALA A 747 -25.70 34.26 19.91
C ALA A 747 -24.57 33.73 20.83
N PRO A 748 -24.89 33.40 22.10
CA PRO A 748 -23.89 32.96 23.07
C PRO A 748 -23.27 31.62 22.67
N ASN A 749 -22.02 31.39 23.09
CA ASN A 749 -21.22 30.19 22.78
C ASN A 749 -20.73 30.07 21.32
N ILE A 750 -20.73 31.15 20.55
CA ILE A 750 -20.08 31.19 19.24
C ILE A 750 -18.62 31.60 19.41
N GLU A 751 -17.69 30.87 18.81
CA GLU A 751 -16.26 31.19 18.87
C GLU A 751 -15.77 32.02 17.69
N ASN A 752 -16.34 31.88 16.49
CA ASN A 752 -15.84 32.57 15.30
C ASN A 752 -16.89 33.46 14.65
N ILE A 753 -16.45 34.62 14.17
CA ILE A 753 -17.26 35.51 13.33
C ILE A 753 -16.50 35.93 12.08
N ARG A 754 -17.09 35.72 10.92
CA ARG A 754 -16.54 36.04 9.60
C ARG A 754 -17.40 37.08 8.91
N LEU A 755 -16.81 38.25 8.68
CA LEU A 755 -17.46 39.33 7.95
C LEU A 755 -17.37 39.06 6.46
N THR A 756 -18.50 39.20 5.77
CA THR A 756 -18.61 38.96 4.33
C THR A 756 -18.91 40.25 3.57
N GLY A 757 -18.73 40.23 2.24
CA GLY A 757 -18.94 41.41 1.41
C GLY A 757 -17.89 42.52 1.61
N THR A 758 -18.21 43.73 1.15
CA THR A 758 -17.29 44.89 1.15
C THR A 758 -17.80 46.08 1.95
N GLY A 759 -18.89 45.90 2.70
CA GLY A 759 -19.49 46.94 3.54
C GLY A 759 -18.70 47.16 4.83
N ASN A 760 -18.86 48.35 5.42
CA ASN A 760 -18.35 48.65 6.77
C ASN A 760 -19.22 47.93 7.79
N ILE A 761 -18.85 46.69 8.08
CA ILE A 761 -19.55 45.80 9.00
C ILE A 761 -18.80 45.81 10.33
N ASP A 762 -19.53 46.00 11.42
CA ASP A 762 -18.97 46.00 12.77
C ASP A 762 -19.28 44.68 13.48
N ALA A 763 -18.37 44.21 14.33
CA ALA A 763 -18.56 43.00 15.12
C ALA A 763 -18.14 43.21 16.58
N MET A 764 -18.91 42.62 17.48
CA MET A 764 -18.64 42.64 18.92
C MET A 764 -18.75 41.22 19.47
N GLY A 765 -17.68 40.76 20.12
CA GLY A 765 -17.63 39.48 20.81
C GLY A 765 -18.27 39.50 22.19
N ASP A 766 -17.98 38.47 22.97
CA ASP A 766 -18.47 38.27 24.33
C ASP A 766 -17.31 38.17 25.35
N ASP A 767 -17.51 37.49 26.48
CA ASP A 767 -16.45 37.28 27.48
C ASP A 767 -15.61 36.00 27.19
N GLY A 768 -15.85 35.36 26.02
CA GLY A 768 -15.20 34.13 25.57
C GLY A 768 -13.89 34.38 24.80
N THR A 769 -13.31 33.33 24.22
CA THR A 769 -12.22 33.49 23.24
C THR A 769 -12.83 33.50 21.86
N ASN A 770 -12.88 34.67 21.22
CA ASN A 770 -13.50 34.85 19.92
C ASN A 770 -12.45 35.11 18.82
N ALA A 771 -12.68 34.57 17.62
CA ALA A 771 -11.90 34.86 16.43
C ALA A 771 -12.73 35.63 15.38
N PHE A 772 -12.27 36.81 15.02
CA PHE A 772 -12.88 37.70 14.05
C PHE A 772 -12.11 37.63 12.73
N TYR A 773 -12.80 37.32 11.64
CA TYR A 773 -12.26 37.41 10.28
C TYR A 773 -12.86 38.64 9.61
N ALA A 774 -12.05 39.69 9.49
CA ALA A 774 -12.45 41.00 8.95
C ALA A 774 -12.78 40.92 7.45
N ASN A 775 -13.49 41.92 6.90
CA ASN A 775 -13.72 42.03 5.45
C ASN A 775 -12.93 43.23 4.87
N SER A 776 -13.16 43.58 3.60
CA SER A 776 -12.46 44.71 2.97
C SER A 776 -13.01 46.09 3.35
N GLY A 777 -14.07 46.15 4.17
CA GLY A 777 -14.66 47.40 4.64
C GLY A 777 -13.88 47.97 5.83
N ASN A 778 -14.21 49.19 6.23
CA ASN A 778 -13.66 49.77 7.45
C ASN A 778 -14.43 49.21 8.65
N ASN A 779 -13.86 48.23 9.34
CA ASN A 779 -14.54 47.48 10.39
C ASN A 779 -14.22 48.04 11.78
N ARG A 780 -15.21 48.05 12.67
CA ARG A 780 -14.98 48.18 14.12
C ARG A 780 -15.17 46.80 14.75
N LEU A 781 -14.07 46.22 15.22
CA LEU A 781 -14.03 44.90 15.85
C LEU A 781 -13.72 45.07 17.33
N SER A 782 -14.56 44.50 18.20
CA SER A 782 -14.33 44.50 19.64
C SER A 782 -14.41 43.08 20.17
N GLY A 783 -13.35 42.62 20.84
CA GLY A 783 -13.23 41.27 21.38
C GLY A 783 -14.15 41.06 22.56
N GLY A 784 -13.98 41.90 23.59
CA GLY A 784 -14.82 41.87 24.77
C GLY A 784 -13.96 41.58 26.00
N GLY A 785 -14.08 40.40 26.57
CA GLY A 785 -13.07 39.87 27.50
C GLY A 785 -12.68 38.47 27.07
N GLY A 786 -11.55 37.94 27.53
CA GLY A 786 -11.03 36.65 27.05
C GLY A 786 -9.86 36.86 26.11
N ASN A 787 -9.35 35.80 25.47
CA ASN A 787 -8.23 35.94 24.53
C ASN A 787 -8.78 35.93 23.10
N ASP A 788 -8.76 37.06 22.42
CA ASP A 788 -9.40 37.25 21.12
C ASP A 788 -8.41 37.34 19.96
N ALA A 789 -8.84 36.95 18.76
CA ALA A 789 -8.03 36.97 17.56
C ALA A 789 -8.70 37.73 16.42
N PHE A 790 -8.09 38.81 15.92
CA PHE A 790 -8.59 39.63 14.81
C PHE A 790 -7.75 39.39 13.56
N ILE A 791 -8.32 38.71 12.58
CA ILE A 791 -7.64 38.20 11.39
C ILE A 791 -8.00 39.07 10.19
N PHE A 792 -6.98 39.70 9.61
CA PHE A 792 -7.05 40.43 8.36
C PHE A 792 -6.31 39.62 7.29
N ASP A 793 -7.02 39.19 6.25
CA ASP A 793 -6.50 38.35 5.18
C ASP A 793 -6.70 38.98 3.80
N VAL A 794 -5.63 39.55 3.26
CA VAL A 794 -5.64 40.21 1.95
C VAL A 794 -5.97 39.24 0.82
N ASN A 795 -5.62 37.96 0.95
CA ASN A 795 -5.79 36.97 -0.11
C ASN A 795 -7.16 36.29 -0.09
N LEU A 796 -7.73 36.10 1.10
CA LEU A 796 -9.00 35.38 1.24
C LEU A 796 -10.21 36.27 0.94
N ASN A 797 -10.19 37.53 1.38
CA ASN A 797 -11.34 38.42 1.27
C ASN A 797 -10.98 39.90 1.04
N ALA A 798 -9.73 40.17 0.62
CA ALA A 798 -9.20 41.52 0.46
C ALA A 798 -9.30 42.38 1.73
N ALA A 799 -9.34 41.76 2.91
CA ALA A 799 -9.31 42.48 4.19
C ALA A 799 -7.90 43.00 4.46
N THR A 800 -7.69 44.27 4.15
CA THR A 800 -6.46 44.98 4.52
C THR A 800 -6.71 45.75 5.80
N PHE A 801 -5.94 45.46 6.86
CA PHE A 801 -5.89 46.33 8.04
C PHE A 801 -5.38 47.71 7.62
N ASN A 802 -6.27 48.68 7.57
CA ASN A 802 -6.01 50.02 7.07
C ASN A 802 -6.38 51.07 8.13
N GLY A 803 -6.01 52.34 7.90
CA GLY A 803 -6.26 53.41 8.88
C GLY A 803 -7.75 53.71 9.17
N GLY A 804 -8.68 53.08 8.44
CA GLY A 804 -10.11 53.13 8.70
C GLY A 804 -10.65 52.02 9.62
N ASP A 805 -9.86 50.96 9.86
CA ASP A 805 -10.23 49.88 10.76
C ASP A 805 -9.95 50.25 12.22
N PHE A 806 -10.72 49.65 13.13
CA PHE A 806 -10.54 49.80 14.58
C PHE A 806 -10.69 48.45 15.26
N VAL A 807 -9.64 48.02 15.98
CA VAL A 807 -9.62 46.78 16.76
C VAL A 807 -9.48 47.11 18.24
N ASP A 808 -10.38 46.58 19.05
CA ASP A 808 -10.33 46.68 20.51
C ASP A 808 -10.34 45.27 21.11
N GLY A 809 -9.22 44.81 21.66
CA GLY A 809 -9.17 43.49 22.33
C GLY A 809 -10.05 43.44 23.58
N GLY A 810 -10.21 44.58 24.25
CA GLY A 810 -11.11 44.72 25.38
C GLY A 810 -10.44 44.47 26.74
N ALA A 811 -11.18 43.92 27.70
CA ALA A 811 -10.81 43.92 29.11
C ALA A 811 -10.19 42.58 29.58
N GLY A 812 -8.87 42.47 29.43
CA GLY A 812 -8.08 41.39 29.99
C GLY A 812 -8.13 40.11 29.14
N GLY A 813 -6.98 39.46 29.01
CA GLY A 813 -6.76 38.47 27.98
C GLY A 813 -5.39 38.70 27.34
N ASN A 814 -5.03 37.84 26.39
CA ASN A 814 -3.93 38.05 25.47
C ASN A 814 -4.53 38.13 24.06
N ASP A 815 -4.85 39.34 23.64
CA ASP A 815 -5.53 39.60 22.38
C ASP A 815 -4.52 39.77 21.24
N GLN A 816 -4.89 39.30 20.05
CA GLN A 816 -3.98 39.26 18.91
C GLN A 816 -4.60 39.77 17.62
N ILE A 817 -3.81 40.50 16.83
CA ILE A 817 -4.11 40.78 15.41
C ILE A 817 -3.28 39.84 14.54
N GLY A 818 -3.92 39.08 13.67
CA GLY A 818 -3.28 38.25 12.66
C GLY A 818 -3.30 38.91 11.28
N LEU A 819 -2.13 39.13 10.69
CA LEU A 819 -1.98 39.74 9.36
C LEU A 819 -1.57 38.69 8.32
N ARG A 820 -2.41 38.49 7.29
CA ARG A 820 -2.20 37.48 6.23
C ARG A 820 -2.24 38.14 4.85
N GLY A 821 -1.28 37.81 3.98
CA GLY A 821 -1.32 38.18 2.55
C GLY A 821 -0.46 39.36 2.09
N GLY A 822 0.55 39.75 2.87
CA GLY A 822 1.58 40.72 2.49
C GLY A 822 1.16 42.17 2.64
N TYR A 823 1.94 42.91 3.43
CA TYR A 823 1.65 44.29 3.80
C TYR A 823 2.87 45.17 3.49
N THR A 824 2.98 45.64 2.25
CA THR A 824 4.08 46.50 1.79
C THR A 824 3.58 47.69 1.00
N GLY A 825 4.42 48.71 0.84
CA GLY A 825 4.11 49.89 0.03
C GLY A 825 2.86 50.63 0.52
N ALA A 826 1.86 50.75 -0.35
CA ALA A 826 0.58 51.42 -0.01
C ALA A 826 -0.28 50.63 1.00
N ASN A 827 0.01 49.34 1.20
CA ASN A 827 -0.68 48.45 2.12
C ASN A 827 0.15 48.21 3.41
N ALA A 828 1.21 48.99 3.65
CA ALA A 828 1.97 48.89 4.90
C ALA A 828 1.08 49.21 6.11
N VAL A 829 1.33 48.50 7.22
CA VAL A 829 0.53 48.64 8.44
C VAL A 829 1.06 49.76 9.30
N THR A 830 0.16 50.62 9.79
CA THR A 830 0.47 51.61 10.82
C THR A 830 -0.37 51.29 12.06
N LEU A 831 0.29 51.06 13.19
CA LEU A 831 -0.32 50.80 14.50
C LEU A 831 -0.32 52.09 15.33
N SER A 832 -1.48 52.49 15.85
CA SER A 832 -1.65 53.70 16.65
C SER A 832 -2.83 53.56 17.62
N GLY A 833 -2.86 54.38 18.66
CA GLY A 833 -4.01 54.40 19.59
C GLY A 833 -5.35 54.78 18.94
N ALA A 834 -5.34 55.24 17.69
CA ALA A 834 -6.53 55.56 16.90
C ALA A 834 -7.16 54.33 16.19
N ASN A 835 -6.42 53.24 15.99
CA ASN A 835 -6.89 52.05 15.27
C ASN A 835 -6.72 50.74 16.05
N ILE A 836 -5.99 50.74 17.16
CA ILE A 836 -5.82 49.57 18.01
C ILE A 836 -5.83 49.97 19.50
N THR A 837 -6.61 49.24 20.30
CA THR A 837 -6.61 49.33 21.77
C THR A 837 -6.70 47.94 22.40
N GLY A 838 -6.03 47.74 23.53
CA GLY A 838 -6.14 46.48 24.29
C GLY A 838 -5.70 45.23 23.52
N VAL A 839 -4.71 45.33 22.62
CA VAL A 839 -4.15 44.19 21.90
C VAL A 839 -2.68 44.01 22.29
N GLU A 840 -2.32 42.81 22.74
CA GLU A 840 -0.98 42.49 23.21
C GLU A 840 -0.09 41.94 22.09
N THR A 841 -0.67 41.37 21.04
CA THR A 841 0.08 40.60 20.04
C THR A 841 -0.27 40.96 18.59
N VAL A 842 0.74 41.03 17.72
CA VAL A 842 0.58 41.06 16.26
C VAL A 842 1.31 39.86 15.66
N ALA A 843 0.59 38.97 14.99
CA ALA A 843 1.11 37.75 14.39
C ALA A 843 1.18 37.87 12.86
N LEU A 844 2.33 37.52 12.28
CA LEU A 844 2.60 37.57 10.84
C LEU A 844 2.65 36.16 10.26
N LEU A 845 1.99 35.94 9.11
CA LEU A 845 1.93 34.64 8.45
C LEU A 845 3.03 34.48 7.39
N SER A 846 3.61 33.29 7.29
CA SER A 846 4.65 32.97 6.29
C SER A 846 4.18 33.14 4.84
N GLY A 847 5.12 33.40 3.94
CA GLY A 847 4.93 33.47 2.49
C GLY A 847 4.76 34.89 1.94
N PHE A 848 4.93 35.92 2.78
CA PHE A 848 4.72 37.31 2.40
C PHE A 848 5.72 38.28 3.06
N ASP A 849 5.95 39.41 2.39
CA ASP A 849 6.70 40.54 2.94
C ASP A 849 5.81 41.42 3.83
N TYR A 850 6.37 41.96 4.91
CA TYR A 850 5.67 42.81 5.87
C TYR A 850 6.44 44.10 6.18
N THR A 851 5.71 45.21 6.21
CA THR A 851 6.16 46.52 6.71
C THR A 851 5.16 47.00 7.76
N VAL A 852 5.59 47.08 9.01
CA VAL A 852 4.77 47.48 10.16
C VAL A 852 5.44 48.66 10.86
N THR A 853 4.69 49.75 11.06
CA THR A 853 5.15 50.95 11.77
C THR A 853 4.29 51.18 13.00
N ALA A 854 4.90 51.45 14.16
CA ALA A 854 4.19 51.84 15.38
C ALA A 854 4.35 53.34 15.66
N LEU A 855 3.26 54.01 16.04
CA LEU A 855 3.24 55.43 16.42
C LEU A 855 3.28 55.61 17.95
N ASP A 856 3.62 56.82 18.40
CA ASP A 856 3.82 57.16 19.82
C ASP A 856 2.60 57.02 20.73
N ASP A 857 1.40 57.03 20.15
CA ASP A 857 0.16 56.89 20.92
C ASP A 857 -0.29 55.42 21.06
N LEU A 858 0.53 54.46 20.63
CA LEU A 858 0.20 53.04 20.65
C LEU A 858 0.30 52.42 22.05
N LEU A 859 1.40 52.65 22.76
CA LEU A 859 1.68 52.04 24.05
C LEU A 859 1.84 53.11 25.14
N THR A 860 1.51 52.72 26.37
CA THR A 860 1.83 53.50 27.56
C THR A 860 2.96 52.84 28.33
N ALA A 861 3.67 53.62 29.16
CA ALA A 861 4.80 53.13 29.95
C ALA A 861 4.41 51.90 30.81
N GLY A 862 5.11 50.78 30.59
CA GLY A 862 4.88 49.51 31.28
C GLY A 862 4.01 48.51 30.51
N GLN A 863 3.42 48.90 29.37
CA GLN A 863 2.81 47.96 28.43
C GLN A 863 3.86 47.30 27.54
N THR A 864 3.58 46.09 27.10
CA THR A 864 4.41 45.35 26.15
C THR A 864 3.54 44.88 24.99
N MET A 865 3.98 45.12 23.77
CA MET A 865 3.38 44.52 22.57
C MET A 865 4.37 43.55 21.93
N THR A 866 3.87 42.38 21.57
CA THR A 866 4.67 41.34 20.93
C THR A 866 4.38 41.27 19.44
N ILE A 867 5.41 41.29 18.61
CA ILE A 867 5.29 41.16 17.16
C ILE A 867 5.95 39.84 16.74
N PHE A 868 5.15 38.86 16.31
CA PHE A 868 5.63 37.53 15.94
C PHE A 868 5.89 37.40 14.43
N GLY A 869 7.14 37.56 14.02
CA GLY A 869 7.65 37.21 12.68
C GLY A 869 8.36 35.86 12.62
N SER A 870 8.44 35.10 13.73
CA SER A 870 9.15 33.81 13.79
C SER A 870 8.68 32.74 12.80
N GLY A 871 7.48 32.88 12.24
CA GLY A 871 6.93 32.00 11.21
C GLY A 871 7.44 32.29 9.80
N LEU A 872 8.02 33.47 9.54
CA LEU A 872 8.41 33.93 8.20
C LEU A 872 9.59 33.11 7.64
N GLY A 873 9.51 32.75 6.36
CA GLY A 873 10.47 31.93 5.63
C GLY A 873 11.59 32.75 4.98
N ALA A 874 12.57 32.07 4.36
CA ALA A 874 13.77 32.70 3.79
C ALA A 874 13.50 33.65 2.60
N GLY A 875 12.29 33.64 2.04
CA GLY A 875 11.86 34.55 0.98
C GLY A 875 11.00 35.73 1.45
N ASP A 876 10.76 35.84 2.76
CA ASP A 876 9.82 36.79 3.36
C ASP A 876 10.61 37.88 4.10
N ASN A 877 10.56 39.12 3.64
CA ASN A 877 11.24 40.25 4.28
C ASN A 877 10.32 40.87 5.35
N PHE A 878 10.85 41.11 6.55
CA PHE A 878 10.10 41.75 7.63
C PHE A 878 10.76 43.06 8.05
N THR A 879 10.05 44.17 7.84
CA THR A 879 10.43 45.48 8.36
C THR A 879 9.47 45.88 9.49
N PHE A 880 10.01 46.07 10.69
CA PHE A 880 9.32 46.67 11.83
C PHE A 880 9.99 47.99 12.21
N ASP A 881 9.22 49.07 12.29
CA ASP A 881 9.69 50.39 12.71
C ASP A 881 8.88 50.90 13.91
N GLY A 882 9.43 50.70 15.10
CA GLY A 882 8.92 51.21 16.37
C GLY A 882 9.52 52.56 16.79
N SER A 883 10.35 53.20 15.96
CA SER A 883 11.18 54.34 16.37
C SER A 883 10.42 55.59 16.82
N ALA A 884 9.13 55.68 16.46
CA ALA A 884 8.26 56.77 16.88
C ALA A 884 7.65 56.55 18.27
N GLU A 885 7.63 55.33 18.80
CA GLU A 885 7.11 55.02 20.13
C GLU A 885 8.17 55.30 21.20
N THR A 886 7.81 56.10 22.22
CA THR A 886 8.78 56.61 23.20
C THR A 886 8.64 56.05 24.62
N SER A 887 7.68 55.16 24.90
CA SER A 887 7.24 54.82 26.26
C SER A 887 7.11 53.32 26.55
N GLY A 888 6.45 52.57 25.68
CA GLY A 888 6.16 51.14 25.83
C GLY A 888 7.31 50.24 25.41
N LYS A 889 7.16 48.93 25.63
CA LYS A 889 8.13 47.92 25.22
C LYS A 889 7.62 47.13 24.01
N PHE A 890 8.47 46.87 23.04
CA PHE A 890 8.26 45.87 22.00
C PHE A 890 9.04 44.58 22.28
N LEU A 891 8.41 43.46 21.96
CA LEU A 891 9.07 42.16 21.86
C LEU A 891 8.90 41.64 20.43
N VAL A 892 9.94 41.72 19.62
CA VAL A 892 9.88 41.45 18.18
C VAL A 892 10.63 40.17 17.83
N TYR A 893 9.96 39.23 17.18
CA TYR A 893 10.56 37.98 16.73
C TYR A 893 10.83 38.01 15.23
N GLY A 894 12.09 37.82 14.83
CA GLY A 894 12.50 37.76 13.43
C GLY A 894 12.29 36.40 12.75
N GLY A 895 12.20 36.43 11.43
CA GLY A 895 12.01 35.32 10.50
C GLY A 895 13.32 34.75 9.96
N LEU A 896 13.24 34.05 8.82
CA LEU A 896 14.40 33.52 8.07
C LEU A 896 14.85 34.42 6.90
N GLY A 897 14.03 35.39 6.49
CA GLY A 897 14.33 36.33 5.40
C GLY A 897 15.05 37.58 5.92
N ALA A 898 15.18 38.60 5.08
CA ALA A 898 15.89 39.83 5.47
C ALA A 898 15.03 40.67 6.42
N ASP A 899 15.45 40.72 7.69
CA ASP A 899 14.71 41.40 8.74
C ASP A 899 15.33 42.76 9.09
N VAL A 900 14.52 43.80 9.15
CA VAL A 900 14.90 45.15 9.63
C VAL A 900 13.99 45.51 10.79
N LEU A 901 14.49 45.33 12.01
CA LEU A 901 13.71 45.45 13.24
C LEU A 901 14.21 46.65 14.04
N THR A 902 13.40 47.70 14.18
CA THR A 902 13.74 48.90 14.95
C THR A 902 12.79 49.03 16.14
N GLY A 903 13.35 49.09 17.34
CA GLY A 903 12.64 49.37 18.59
C GLY A 903 12.30 50.85 18.75
N GLY A 904 11.80 51.22 19.93
CA GLY A 904 11.36 52.54 20.31
C GLY A 904 12.21 53.16 21.43
N GLY A 905 11.53 53.81 22.38
CA GLY A 905 12.13 54.41 23.57
C GLY A 905 12.08 53.56 24.84
N GLY A 906 11.47 52.37 24.77
CA GLY A 906 11.38 51.41 25.87
C GLY A 906 12.58 50.46 25.95
N ASN A 907 12.52 49.49 26.86
CA ASN A 907 13.53 48.43 26.95
C ASN A 907 13.10 47.23 26.10
N ASP A 908 13.47 47.24 24.83
CA ASP A 908 12.94 46.36 23.81
C ASP A 908 13.67 45.02 23.74
N GLY A 909 12.92 44.00 23.34
CA GLY A 909 13.43 42.65 23.15
C GLY A 909 13.31 42.23 21.69
N PHE A 910 14.35 41.61 21.17
CA PHE A 910 14.39 41.00 19.85
C PHE A 910 14.77 39.54 19.98
N SER A 911 14.21 38.66 19.16
CA SER A 911 14.50 37.23 19.28
C SER A 911 14.47 36.52 17.94
N PHE A 912 15.46 35.65 17.70
CA PHE A 912 15.51 34.78 16.54
C PHE A 912 15.58 33.31 16.99
N ALA A 913 14.82 32.45 16.31
CA ALA A 913 14.90 31.00 16.54
C ALA A 913 16.18 30.42 15.92
N ALA A 914 16.41 29.11 16.13
CA ALA A 914 17.65 28.49 15.71
C ALA A 914 17.90 28.55 14.20
N GLY A 915 19.09 29.05 13.82
CA GLY A 915 19.52 29.21 12.43
C GLY A 915 18.76 30.29 11.65
N ARG A 916 18.08 31.22 12.33
CA ARG A 916 17.23 32.24 11.69
C ARG A 916 17.86 33.61 11.51
N PHE A 917 18.83 33.98 12.35
CA PHE A 917 19.52 35.26 12.25
C PHE A 917 20.65 35.20 11.21
N ASP A 918 20.51 35.94 10.10
CA ASP A 918 21.50 36.07 9.04
C ASP A 918 22.21 37.44 9.12
N THR A 919 23.47 37.41 9.53
CA THR A 919 24.35 38.59 9.63
C THR A 919 24.62 39.31 8.31
N ALA A 920 24.29 38.73 7.15
CA ALA A 920 24.44 39.41 5.87
C ALA A 920 23.24 40.33 5.55
N THR A 921 22.06 40.04 6.10
CA THR A 921 20.80 40.67 5.69
C THR A 921 20.00 41.27 6.84
N ASP A 922 20.17 40.75 8.06
CA ASP A 922 19.37 41.17 9.21
C ASP A 922 19.99 42.36 9.93
N ILE A 923 19.13 43.32 10.28
CA ILE A 923 19.44 44.54 11.01
C ILE A 923 18.48 44.66 12.18
N VAL A 924 19.04 44.71 13.39
CA VAL A 924 18.31 44.96 14.63
C VAL A 924 18.79 46.27 15.23
N ASN A 925 17.88 47.20 15.44
CA ASN A 925 18.14 48.48 16.08
C ASN A 925 17.32 48.59 17.37
N GLY A 926 17.97 48.57 18.52
CA GLY A 926 17.29 48.66 19.82
C GLY A 926 16.56 49.98 20.05
N GLY A 927 17.09 51.08 19.50
CA GLY A 927 16.54 52.42 19.74
C GLY A 927 17.14 53.06 20.99
N ASN A 928 16.30 53.74 21.78
CA ASN A 928 16.72 54.26 23.08
C ASN A 928 16.20 53.32 24.17
N GLY A 929 17.07 52.79 25.03
CA GLY A 929 16.61 51.85 26.03
C GLY A 929 17.76 51.04 26.60
N SER A 930 17.40 49.99 27.32
CA SER A 930 18.29 48.86 27.60
C SER A 930 17.77 47.67 26.83
N ASP A 931 18.29 47.48 25.63
CA ASP A 931 17.70 46.59 24.64
C ASP A 931 18.45 45.26 24.57
N GLN A 932 17.70 44.21 24.22
CA GLN A 932 18.19 42.84 24.28
C GLN A 932 17.87 42.06 23.02
N LEU A 933 18.86 41.34 22.50
CA LEU A 933 18.69 40.35 21.44
C LEU A 933 18.88 38.93 21.99
N ALA A 934 17.90 38.06 21.77
CA ALA A 934 17.98 36.64 22.10
C ALA A 934 18.24 35.79 20.85
N LEU A 935 19.25 34.92 20.91
CA LEU A 935 19.63 34.01 19.84
C LEU A 935 19.57 32.56 20.32
N ASN A 936 19.13 31.67 19.43
CA ASN A 936 19.14 30.23 19.65
C ASN A 936 20.12 29.59 18.64
N GLY A 937 21.12 28.84 19.08
CA GLY A 937 22.02 28.06 18.22
C GLY A 937 22.68 28.84 17.08
N PHE A 938 23.28 29.99 17.39
CA PHE A 938 23.87 30.89 16.40
C PHE A 938 25.38 30.67 16.25
N SER A 939 25.86 30.60 15.01
CA SER A 939 27.29 30.57 14.70
C SER A 939 27.61 31.59 13.60
N GLY A 940 28.44 32.58 13.90
CA GLY A 940 28.71 33.70 13.00
C GLY A 940 29.31 34.92 13.69
N THR A 941 29.46 36.00 12.94
CA THR A 941 30.05 37.25 13.42
C THR A 941 28.95 38.27 13.75
N ILE A 942 28.93 38.76 14.98
CA ILE A 942 28.08 39.90 15.39
C ILE A 942 28.87 41.19 15.17
N SER A 943 28.26 42.19 14.53
CA SER A 943 28.87 43.49 14.24
C SER A 943 27.92 44.66 14.55
N GLY A 944 28.49 45.85 14.72
CA GLY A 944 27.73 47.10 14.87
C GLY A 944 26.96 47.53 13.62
N ALA A 945 27.25 46.93 12.45
CA ALA A 945 26.46 47.11 11.24
C ALA A 945 25.11 46.37 11.29
N ASN A 946 25.05 45.25 12.02
CA ASN A 946 23.83 44.45 12.17
C ASN A 946 23.07 44.77 13.46
N LEU A 947 23.78 45.04 14.55
CA LEU A 947 23.20 45.31 15.86
C LEU A 947 23.47 46.75 16.28
N ILE A 948 22.49 47.62 16.06
CA ILE A 948 22.55 49.05 16.40
C ILE A 948 21.84 49.24 17.74
N GLY A 949 22.47 49.87 18.72
CA GLY A 949 21.78 50.17 19.99
C GLY A 949 21.27 48.95 20.77
N ILE A 950 21.92 47.79 20.65
CA ILE A 950 21.62 46.59 21.47
C ILE A 950 22.66 46.48 22.58
N GLU A 951 22.23 46.50 23.84
CA GLU A 951 23.10 46.45 25.02
C GLU A 951 23.48 45.04 25.44
N SER A 952 22.58 44.08 25.22
CA SER A 952 22.80 42.69 25.64
C SER A 952 22.35 41.66 24.61
N VAL A 953 23.15 40.59 24.45
CA VAL A 953 22.83 39.41 23.66
C VAL A 953 22.68 38.22 24.61
N VAL A 954 21.59 37.45 24.48
CA VAL A 954 21.32 36.26 25.29
C VAL A 954 21.30 35.03 24.39
N LEU A 955 22.07 34.01 24.74
CA LEU A 955 22.11 32.73 24.06
C LEU A 955 21.28 31.72 24.85
N LEU A 956 20.21 31.24 24.23
CA LEU A 956 19.17 30.46 24.94
C LEU A 956 19.33 28.94 24.78
N SER A 957 19.80 28.45 23.63
CA SER A 957 19.94 27.01 23.37
C SER A 957 20.90 26.73 22.20
N GLY A 958 21.19 25.45 21.90
CA GLY A 958 21.99 25.02 20.74
C GLY A 958 23.52 25.15 20.91
N SER A 959 24.28 24.77 19.87
CA SER A 959 25.72 25.03 19.78
C SER A 959 25.94 26.45 19.29
N ASN A 960 26.68 27.25 20.04
CA ASN A 960 26.93 28.65 19.73
C ASN A 960 28.42 28.90 19.50
N ALA A 961 28.77 29.53 18.37
CA ALA A 961 30.13 29.88 18.01
C ALA A 961 30.16 31.30 17.43
N ILE A 962 30.35 32.27 18.31
CA ILE A 962 30.16 33.70 18.02
C ILE A 962 31.51 34.40 17.96
N THR A 963 31.70 35.22 16.93
CA THR A 963 32.79 36.20 16.86
C THR A 963 32.20 37.60 17.04
N LEU A 964 32.75 38.40 17.94
CA LEU A 964 32.34 39.80 18.14
C LEU A 964 33.29 40.70 17.34
N ALA A 965 32.76 41.44 16.36
CA ALA A 965 33.54 42.33 15.51
C ALA A 965 33.89 43.65 16.23
N ASP A 966 34.90 44.35 15.69
CA ASP A 966 35.48 45.58 16.24
C ASP A 966 34.53 46.75 16.46
N ASP A 967 33.38 46.74 15.80
CA ASP A 967 32.42 47.84 15.80
C ASP A 967 31.19 47.59 16.68
N TRP A 968 31.15 46.48 17.44
CA TRP A 968 29.97 46.12 18.21
C TRP A 968 29.87 46.92 19.52
N ALA A 969 30.99 47.12 20.22
CA ALA A 969 31.05 47.93 21.43
C ALA A 969 31.77 49.25 21.12
N LEU A 970 31.02 50.33 20.90
CA LEU A 970 31.64 51.63 20.64
C LEU A 970 32.38 52.18 21.87
N SER A 971 33.34 53.08 21.63
CA SER A 971 34.15 53.69 22.70
C SER A 971 33.31 54.24 23.86
N GLY A 972 33.56 53.71 25.06
CA GLY A 972 32.88 54.09 26.30
C GLY A 972 31.58 53.32 26.59
N GLN A 973 31.18 52.40 25.71
CA GLN A 973 30.07 51.47 25.96
C GLN A 973 30.56 50.16 26.57
N SER A 974 29.64 49.45 27.20
CA SER A 974 29.84 48.06 27.62
C SER A 974 28.71 47.21 27.05
N ARG A 975 29.07 46.09 26.43
CA ARG A 975 28.12 45.14 25.82
C ARG A 975 28.23 43.80 26.52
N THR A 976 27.08 43.15 26.71
CA THR A 976 27.01 41.91 27.48
C THR A 976 26.55 40.74 26.62
N VAL A 977 27.22 39.60 26.71
CA VAL A 977 26.76 38.32 26.16
C VAL A 977 26.48 37.35 27.31
N PHE A 978 25.24 36.88 27.39
CA PHE A 978 24.80 35.87 28.37
C PHE A 978 24.60 34.52 27.70
N ALA A 979 25.53 33.60 27.89
CA ALA A 979 25.42 32.17 27.59
C ALA A 979 25.00 31.33 28.81
N SER A 980 24.64 31.99 29.92
CA SER A 980 24.32 31.35 31.21
C SER A 980 23.14 30.37 31.19
N ALA A 981 22.30 30.40 30.15
CA ALA A 981 21.22 29.44 29.95
C ALA A 981 21.66 28.14 29.25
N LEU A 982 22.87 28.08 28.69
CA LEU A 982 23.35 26.95 27.90
C LEU A 982 23.88 25.83 28.78
N THR A 983 23.52 24.59 28.42
CA THR A 983 24.09 23.38 29.02
C THR A 983 25.18 22.72 28.16
N GLN A 984 25.34 23.19 26.93
CA GLN A 984 26.41 22.80 26.02
C GLN A 984 27.44 23.92 25.96
N GLY A 985 28.70 23.58 25.68
CA GLY A 985 29.76 24.58 25.55
C GLY A 985 29.50 25.57 24.42
N ALA A 986 29.68 26.85 24.71
CA ALA A 986 29.65 27.97 23.79
C ALA A 986 31.07 28.48 23.52
N THR A 987 31.33 28.86 22.27
CA THR A 987 32.53 29.59 21.89
C THR A 987 32.15 31.04 21.64
N ILE A 988 32.70 31.97 22.41
CA ILE A 988 32.50 33.42 22.23
C ILE A 988 33.90 34.05 22.09
N ASP A 989 34.18 34.58 20.91
CA ASP A 989 35.47 35.16 20.55
C ASP A 989 35.34 36.68 20.36
N GLY A 990 35.71 37.43 21.39
CA GLY A 990 35.78 38.89 21.40
C GLY A 990 37.12 39.46 20.94
N SER A 991 38.07 38.65 20.49
CA SER A 991 39.45 39.10 20.21
C SER A 991 39.57 40.18 19.12
N ALA A 992 38.53 40.34 18.29
CA ALA A 992 38.48 41.39 17.27
C ALA A 992 37.94 42.74 17.77
N GLU A 993 37.37 42.81 18.99
CA GLU A 993 36.82 44.03 19.59
C GLU A 993 37.90 44.88 20.28
N THR A 994 38.10 46.12 19.82
CA THR A 994 39.14 47.02 20.33
C THR A 994 38.64 48.32 20.96
N ASP A 995 37.36 48.67 20.76
CA ASP A 995 36.83 49.98 21.10
C ASP A 995 36.03 50.00 22.42
N GLY A 996 35.34 48.91 22.78
CA GLY A 996 34.45 48.83 23.95
C GLY A 996 34.75 47.69 24.91
N ARG A 997 34.08 47.69 26.08
CA ARG A 997 34.24 46.64 27.10
C ARG A 997 33.22 45.53 26.92
N LEU A 998 33.67 44.29 26.99
CA LEU A 998 32.85 43.09 26.91
C LEU A 998 32.57 42.51 28.31
N ALA A 999 31.33 42.09 28.51
CA ALA A 999 30.93 41.27 29.65
C ALA A 999 30.40 39.92 29.13
N LEU A 1000 31.17 38.85 29.29
CA LEU A 1000 30.88 37.52 28.78
C LEU A 1000 30.56 36.57 29.93
N TYR A 1001 29.43 35.88 29.87
CA TYR A 1001 29.00 34.93 30.90
C TYR A 1001 28.67 33.59 30.24
N GLY A 1002 29.48 32.56 30.48
CA GLY A 1002 29.25 31.17 30.08
C GLY A 1002 28.17 30.46 30.91
N GLY A 1003 27.87 29.24 30.50
CA GLY A 1003 26.80 28.38 30.99
C GLY A 1003 27.27 27.23 31.87
N SER A 1004 26.64 26.06 31.72
CA SER A 1004 27.03 24.82 32.42
C SER A 1004 27.80 23.82 31.54
N GLY A 1005 28.15 24.23 30.31
CA GLY A 1005 28.94 23.45 29.38
C GLY A 1005 30.42 23.83 29.45
N ASN A 1006 31.27 23.15 28.67
CA ASN A 1006 32.68 23.53 28.56
C ASN A 1006 32.82 24.70 27.57
N ASP A 1007 32.89 25.91 28.07
CA ASP A 1007 32.86 27.13 27.28
C ASP A 1007 34.27 27.57 26.83
N VAL A 1008 34.34 28.30 25.72
CA VAL A 1008 35.56 28.95 25.25
C VAL A 1008 35.26 30.43 25.09
N LEU A 1009 35.74 31.24 26.04
CA LEU A 1009 35.44 32.68 26.12
C LEU A 1009 36.72 33.48 25.94
N THR A 1010 36.74 34.39 24.97
CA THR A 1010 37.87 35.29 24.70
C THR A 1010 37.36 36.73 24.74
N GLY A 1011 37.98 37.61 25.54
CA GLY A 1011 37.69 39.05 25.54
C GLY A 1011 38.42 39.81 24.42
N GLY A 1012 38.21 41.13 24.40
CA GLY A 1012 38.73 42.10 23.44
C GLY A 1012 39.96 42.84 23.95
N ALA A 1013 40.09 44.12 23.58
CA ALA A 1013 41.30 44.92 23.87
C ALA A 1013 41.19 45.88 25.08
N LEU A 1014 40.02 45.94 25.73
CA LEU A 1014 39.79 46.74 26.94
C LEU A 1014 39.56 45.85 28.15
N ALA A 1015 39.50 46.46 29.34
CA ALA A 1015 39.27 45.73 30.58
C ALA A 1015 37.85 45.15 30.65
N ASP A 1016 37.78 43.84 30.40
CA ASP A 1016 36.58 43.04 30.20
C ASP A 1016 36.21 42.22 31.44
N GLN A 1017 35.00 41.67 31.45
CA GLN A 1017 34.51 40.78 32.49
C GLN A 1017 34.11 39.45 31.87
N ILE A 1018 34.78 38.35 32.26
CA ILE A 1018 34.55 37.02 31.71
C ILE A 1018 34.30 36.03 32.85
N VAL A 1019 33.16 35.35 32.80
CA VAL A 1019 32.76 34.32 33.77
C VAL A 1019 32.46 33.03 33.01
N GLY A 1020 33.17 31.94 33.28
CA GLY A 1020 33.01 30.62 32.63
C GLY A 1020 31.71 29.93 33.04
N GLY A 1021 31.48 29.77 34.34
CA GLY A 1021 30.24 29.18 34.84
C GLY A 1021 30.50 27.80 35.44
N SER A 1022 29.89 26.74 34.92
CA SER A 1022 30.25 25.38 35.35
C SER A 1022 30.59 24.54 34.14
N GLY A 1023 31.50 23.58 34.27
CA GLY A 1023 32.13 22.94 33.12
C GLY A 1023 33.63 23.13 33.17
N ASN A 1024 34.35 22.55 32.22
CA ASN A 1024 35.79 22.74 32.07
C ASN A 1024 36.03 23.83 31.04
N ASP A 1025 36.10 25.08 31.49
CA ASP A 1025 36.07 26.24 30.61
C ASP A 1025 37.46 26.66 30.15
N THR A 1026 37.54 27.33 29.00
CA THR A 1026 38.75 27.99 28.52
C THR A 1026 38.51 29.48 28.44
N ILE A 1027 39.14 30.25 29.31
CA ILE A 1027 38.92 31.69 29.47
C ILE A 1027 40.18 32.45 29.05
N ARG A 1028 40.04 33.41 28.14
CA ARG A 1028 41.12 34.29 27.68
C ARG A 1028 40.70 35.75 27.86
N GLY A 1029 41.46 36.53 28.63
CA GLY A 1029 41.12 37.93 28.89
C GLY A 1029 41.18 38.80 27.64
N GLY A 1030 42.20 38.61 26.80
CA GLY A 1030 42.47 39.48 25.66
C GLY A 1030 43.58 40.47 26.01
N LEU A 1031 43.50 41.71 25.52
CA LEU A 1031 44.34 42.80 26.03
C LEU A 1031 43.49 43.59 27.02
N GLY A 1032 44.05 44.01 28.15
CA GLY A 1032 43.20 44.70 29.12
C GLY A 1032 43.64 44.40 30.54
N GLY A 1033 42.78 44.79 31.48
CA GLY A 1033 42.93 44.44 32.88
C GLY A 1033 41.66 43.73 33.27
N ASP A 1034 41.59 42.46 32.91
CA ASP A 1034 40.34 41.74 32.75
C ASP A 1034 39.95 41.03 34.05
N PHE A 1035 38.66 40.88 34.28
CA PHE A 1035 38.14 40.10 35.39
C PHE A 1035 37.76 38.70 34.88
N LEU A 1036 38.51 37.68 35.28
CA LEU A 1036 38.35 36.31 34.81
C LEU A 1036 37.89 35.39 35.94
N ARG A 1037 36.80 34.66 35.75
CA ARG A 1037 36.25 33.75 36.76
C ARG A 1037 35.80 32.43 36.15
N GLY A 1038 36.41 31.32 36.54
CA GLY A 1038 36.08 29.97 36.03
C GLY A 1038 34.80 29.40 36.64
N ASP A 1039 34.66 29.55 37.96
CA ASP A 1039 33.61 28.96 38.78
C ASP A 1039 33.75 27.44 38.96
N GLY A 1040 32.93 26.57 38.35
CA GLY A 1040 32.84 25.16 38.74
C GLY A 1040 33.28 24.15 37.68
N GLY A 1041 34.49 23.63 37.77
CA GLY A 1041 34.99 22.50 36.96
C GLY A 1041 36.51 22.56 36.87
N ALA A 1042 37.11 21.96 35.85
CA ALA A 1042 38.56 22.04 35.63
C ALA A 1042 38.86 23.08 34.55
N ASP A 1043 39.07 24.32 34.97
CA ASP A 1043 39.13 25.48 34.08
C ASP A 1043 40.55 25.78 33.60
N THR A 1044 40.67 26.32 32.39
CA THR A 1044 41.92 26.76 31.78
C THR A 1044 41.88 28.27 31.53
N PHE A 1045 42.70 29.01 32.28
CA PHE A 1045 42.89 30.44 32.08
C PHE A 1045 44.10 30.67 31.16
N VAL A 1046 43.87 31.18 29.96
CA VAL A 1046 44.93 31.47 28.99
C VAL A 1046 45.36 32.92 29.16
N LEU A 1047 46.60 33.12 29.61
CA LEU A 1047 47.18 34.44 29.86
C LEU A 1047 48.30 34.71 28.85
N GLY A 1048 48.23 35.85 28.15
CA GLY A 1048 49.35 36.40 27.38
C GLY A 1048 49.23 36.32 25.86
N SER A 1049 49.27 37.50 25.24
CA SER A 1049 49.87 37.71 23.91
C SER A 1049 50.77 38.95 23.94
N ALA A 1050 51.71 39.08 22.98
CA ALA A 1050 52.88 39.96 23.04
C ALA A 1050 52.65 41.51 23.13
N ALA A 1051 51.42 41.99 23.31
CA ALA A 1051 51.07 43.42 23.33
C ALA A 1051 50.74 44.01 24.71
N GLU A 1052 50.79 43.24 25.80
CA GLU A 1052 50.52 43.72 27.18
C GLU A 1052 51.65 44.59 27.80
N SER A 1053 52.73 44.87 27.06
CA SER A 1053 53.97 45.45 27.60
C SER A 1053 53.94 46.97 27.88
N THR A 1054 52.77 47.59 28.12
CA THR A 1054 52.65 49.01 28.52
C THR A 1054 51.97 49.23 29.88
N GLY A 1055 52.04 48.25 30.78
CA GLY A 1055 52.34 48.51 32.19
C GLY A 1055 51.32 49.23 33.10
N ILE A 1056 50.00 49.14 32.90
CA ILE A 1056 49.02 49.47 33.98
C ILE A 1056 47.71 48.64 33.96
N ASN A 1057 47.61 47.56 33.18
CA ASN A 1057 46.39 46.75 33.13
C ASN A 1057 46.70 45.34 33.62
N TYR A 1058 46.03 44.90 34.69
CA TYR A 1058 46.26 43.61 35.34
C TYR A 1058 45.00 42.75 35.28
N ASP A 1059 45.14 41.50 34.85
CA ASP A 1059 44.05 40.53 34.94
C ASP A 1059 43.86 40.05 36.37
N THR A 1060 42.60 39.96 36.78
CA THR A 1060 42.16 39.49 38.08
C THR A 1060 41.47 38.14 37.90
N LEU A 1061 42.10 37.08 38.40
CA LEU A 1061 41.50 35.75 38.44
C LEU A 1061 40.75 35.55 39.76
N VAL A 1062 39.50 35.09 39.68
CA VAL A 1062 38.66 34.78 40.84
C VAL A 1062 38.15 33.34 40.75
N GLY A 1063 38.19 32.62 41.88
CA GLY A 1063 37.64 31.26 41.97
C GLY A 1063 38.59 30.12 41.63
N PHE A 1064 39.88 30.39 41.33
CA PHE A 1064 40.86 29.37 40.93
C PHE A 1064 41.09 28.27 41.98
N ASP A 1065 40.80 27.01 41.63
CA ASP A 1065 41.12 25.79 42.38
C ASP A 1065 42.39 25.12 41.81
N ALA A 1066 43.50 25.29 42.51
CA ALA A 1066 44.80 24.77 42.09
C ALA A 1066 44.89 23.23 41.96
N SER A 1067 43.89 22.48 42.42
CA SER A 1067 43.84 21.01 42.30
C SER A 1067 43.31 20.53 40.96
N ILE A 1068 42.48 21.33 40.28
CA ILE A 1068 41.81 20.95 39.03
C ILE A 1068 42.00 21.98 37.91
N ASP A 1069 42.14 23.26 38.23
CA ASP A 1069 42.33 24.33 37.25
C ASP A 1069 43.78 24.38 36.72
N ARG A 1070 43.91 25.06 35.58
CA ARG A 1070 45.14 25.26 34.82
C ARG A 1070 45.28 26.71 34.40
N ILE A 1071 46.53 27.17 34.40
CA ILE A 1071 46.93 28.41 33.73
C ILE A 1071 47.76 28.00 32.51
N ASP A 1072 47.27 28.39 31.33
CA ASP A 1072 47.99 28.24 30.06
C ASP A 1072 48.71 29.54 29.71
N LEU A 1073 49.95 29.40 29.26
CA LEU A 1073 50.86 30.48 28.90
C LEU A 1073 51.45 30.15 27.53
N PRO A 1074 50.77 30.49 26.42
CA PRO A 1074 51.20 30.10 25.08
C PRO A 1074 52.58 30.71 24.73
N GLY A 1075 53.40 29.91 24.04
CA GLY A 1075 54.84 30.13 23.89
C GLY A 1075 55.30 31.45 23.25
N THR A 1076 56.46 31.92 23.70
CA THR A 1076 57.10 33.25 23.49
C THR A 1076 56.52 34.40 24.32
N ILE A 1077 56.62 34.27 25.64
CA ILE A 1077 56.41 35.37 26.60
C ILE A 1077 57.61 36.32 26.53
N THR A 1078 57.52 37.41 25.77
CA THR A 1078 58.62 38.39 25.67
C THR A 1078 58.63 39.45 26.78
N ALA A 1079 57.57 39.56 27.58
CA ALA A 1079 57.53 40.27 28.86
C ALA A 1079 56.23 39.94 29.62
N VAL A 1080 56.32 39.59 30.90
CA VAL A 1080 55.21 39.71 31.86
C VAL A 1080 55.73 40.67 32.93
N ASP A 1081 55.17 41.87 33.00
CA ASP A 1081 55.31 42.76 34.16
C ASP A 1081 53.94 42.87 34.80
N GLY A 1082 53.54 41.79 35.48
CA GLY A 1082 52.19 41.56 35.95
C GLY A 1082 52.17 40.86 37.31
N ALA A 1083 51.37 41.38 38.24
CA ALA A 1083 51.07 40.72 39.50
C ALA A 1083 49.79 39.90 39.34
N ILE A 1084 49.90 38.57 39.39
CA ILE A 1084 48.76 37.66 39.37
C ILE A 1084 48.39 37.35 40.82
N SER A 1085 47.18 37.70 41.25
CA SER A 1085 46.71 37.32 42.59
C SER A 1085 45.97 36.00 42.51
N VAL A 1086 46.66 34.92 42.86
CA VAL A 1086 46.10 33.57 42.92
C VAL A 1086 46.38 32.98 44.30
N GLY A 1087 45.59 32.00 44.72
CA GLY A 1087 45.85 31.21 45.92
C GLY A 1087 47.17 30.44 45.86
N THR A 1088 47.32 29.41 46.70
CA THR A 1088 48.57 28.63 46.76
C THR A 1088 48.74 27.82 45.47
N LEU A 1089 49.73 28.17 44.64
CA LEU A 1089 50.03 27.48 43.37
C LEU A 1089 50.99 26.30 43.56
N SER A 1090 50.79 25.22 42.78
CA SER A 1090 51.70 24.06 42.74
C SER A 1090 52.25 23.86 41.31
N ARG A 1091 53.32 23.07 41.15
CA ARG A 1091 53.89 22.79 39.81
C ARG A 1091 52.87 22.15 38.85
N GLY A 1092 51.86 21.47 39.38
CA GLY A 1092 50.80 20.86 38.58
C GLY A 1092 49.79 21.85 38.02
N SER A 1093 49.76 23.11 38.49
CA SER A 1093 48.77 24.13 38.11
C SER A 1093 49.04 24.81 36.75
N PHE A 1094 50.13 24.43 36.06
CA PHE A 1094 50.53 24.96 34.76
C PHE A 1094 50.54 23.83 33.71
N ASP A 1095 49.97 24.08 32.53
CA ASP A 1095 49.92 23.07 31.45
C ASP A 1095 51.27 22.93 30.70
N SER A 1096 52.09 23.99 30.72
CA SER A 1096 53.48 23.97 30.23
C SER A 1096 54.49 23.78 31.36
N ASP A 1097 55.64 23.15 31.06
CA ASP A 1097 56.74 22.99 32.01
C ASP A 1097 57.20 24.39 32.42
N LEU A 1098 56.92 24.79 33.67
CA LEU A 1098 57.26 26.10 34.24
C LEU A 1098 58.74 26.45 33.99
N THR A 1099 59.59 25.42 33.89
CA THR A 1099 61.02 25.53 33.58
C THR A 1099 61.29 26.13 32.19
N ALA A 1100 60.49 25.79 31.18
CA ALA A 1100 60.59 26.31 29.81
C ALA A 1100 60.04 27.75 29.70
N VAL A 1101 59.01 28.08 30.49
CA VAL A 1101 58.46 29.44 30.59
C VAL A 1101 59.47 30.40 31.23
N LEU A 1102 60.13 29.96 32.30
CA LEU A 1102 61.17 30.74 32.99
C LEU A 1102 62.41 31.00 32.12
N ALA A 1103 62.79 30.05 31.26
CA ALA A 1103 63.96 30.20 30.38
C ALA A 1103 63.76 31.23 29.26
N GLY A 1104 62.53 31.63 28.95
CA GLY A 1104 62.20 32.65 27.95
C GLY A 1104 62.18 34.09 28.49
N LEU A 1105 62.27 34.28 29.81
CA LEU A 1105 62.22 35.60 30.43
C LEU A 1105 63.56 36.34 30.22
N GLY A 1106 63.52 37.41 29.42
CA GLY A 1106 64.64 38.35 29.31
C GLY A 1106 65.02 38.98 30.66
N ALA A 1107 66.24 39.52 30.74
CA ALA A 1107 66.97 39.87 31.98
C ALA A 1107 66.35 40.94 32.92
N ASN A 1108 65.07 41.29 32.82
CA ASN A 1108 64.38 42.27 33.69
C ASN A 1108 62.90 41.94 33.97
N HIS A 1109 62.46 40.69 33.84
CA HIS A 1109 61.05 40.33 34.04
C HIS A 1109 60.85 39.51 35.31
N ALA A 1110 59.78 39.81 36.06
CA ALA A 1110 59.42 39.13 37.30
C ALA A 1110 57.93 38.75 37.28
N VAL A 1111 57.63 37.47 37.49
CA VAL A 1111 56.25 37.02 37.72
C VAL A 1111 55.96 37.09 39.20
N THR A 1112 54.95 37.85 39.58
CA THR A 1112 54.61 38.14 40.98
C THR A 1112 53.31 37.44 41.35
N PHE A 1113 53.35 36.51 42.32
CA PHE A 1113 52.14 35.90 42.88
C PHE A 1113 51.86 36.43 44.29
N THR A 1114 50.65 36.93 44.55
CA THR A 1114 50.25 37.41 45.88
C THR A 1114 49.17 36.52 46.47
N ALA A 1115 49.51 35.82 47.56
CA ALA A 1115 48.56 34.98 48.31
C ALA A 1115 47.72 35.84 49.25
N ASN A 1116 46.40 35.82 49.08
CA ASN A 1116 45.50 36.68 49.86
C ASN A 1116 44.81 35.98 51.04
N GLN A 1117 44.96 34.66 51.24
CA GLN A 1117 44.41 33.92 52.40
C GLN A 1117 45.31 32.74 52.87
N GLY A 1118 45.17 32.33 54.14
CA GLY A 1118 45.93 31.24 54.80
C GLY A 1118 47.18 31.72 55.56
N ASP A 1119 47.99 30.79 56.09
CA ASP A 1119 49.25 31.05 56.84
C ASP A 1119 50.32 31.83 56.04
N LEU A 1120 50.02 32.14 54.78
CA LEU A 1120 50.88 32.84 53.83
C LEU A 1120 50.24 34.14 53.28
N ALA A 1121 49.14 34.62 53.88
CA ALA A 1121 48.48 35.87 53.48
C ALA A 1121 49.45 37.07 53.53
N GLY A 1122 49.52 37.82 52.43
CA GLY A 1122 50.39 38.99 52.28
C GLY A 1122 51.84 38.70 51.88
N ARG A 1123 52.16 37.46 51.49
CA ARG A 1123 53.48 37.09 50.97
C ARG A 1123 53.49 37.14 49.44
N VAL A 1124 54.49 37.82 48.90
CA VAL A 1124 54.78 37.92 47.47
C VAL A 1124 55.79 36.83 47.10
N PHE A 1125 55.46 35.98 46.12
CA PHE A 1125 56.40 35.04 45.53
C PHE A 1125 56.97 35.64 44.24
N LEU A 1126 58.29 35.88 44.23
CA LEU A 1126 59.05 36.16 43.01
C LEU A 1126 59.72 34.87 42.54
N ILE A 1127 59.50 34.48 41.29
CA ILE A 1127 60.31 33.45 40.63
C ILE A 1127 61.20 34.17 39.61
N ALA A 1128 62.51 34.16 39.85
CA ALA A 1128 63.54 34.72 38.95
C ALA A 1128 64.68 33.71 38.78
N ASP A 1129 65.08 33.45 37.53
CA ASP A 1129 66.30 32.74 37.12
C ASP A 1129 67.49 33.75 37.20
N THR A 1130 68.47 33.62 38.09
CA THR A 1130 69.67 32.75 38.20
C THR A 1130 70.90 33.06 37.34
N ASN A 1131 71.61 34.14 37.67
CA ASN A 1131 73.07 34.09 37.82
C ASN A 1131 73.58 35.11 38.87
N GLY A 1132 73.46 34.76 40.16
CA GLY A 1132 74.32 35.30 41.22
C GLY A 1132 73.65 36.03 42.39
N ILE A 1133 73.23 35.25 43.40
CA ILE A 1133 72.89 35.61 44.79
C ILE A 1133 71.51 36.24 45.03
N ALA A 1134 70.55 35.33 45.21
CA ALA A 1134 69.35 35.48 46.02
C ALA A 1134 69.71 35.70 47.50
N GLY A 1135 69.12 36.72 48.13
CA GLY A 1135 69.00 36.78 49.58
C GLY A 1135 67.70 36.12 50.01
N TYR A 1136 67.73 34.81 50.29
CA TYR A 1136 66.76 34.16 51.16
C TYR A 1136 67.35 34.15 52.57
N GLN A 1137 66.69 34.81 53.53
CA GLN A 1137 66.98 34.66 54.95
C GLN A 1137 65.75 34.07 55.64
N ALA A 1138 65.79 32.77 55.90
CA ALA A 1138 65.11 32.16 57.04
C ALA A 1138 66.16 32.04 58.15
N GLY A 1139 65.92 32.61 59.33
CA GLY A 1139 66.71 32.27 60.54
C GLY A 1139 66.36 30.85 61.01
N ASP A 1140 67.20 30.12 61.74
CA ASP A 1140 68.58 30.30 62.21
C ASP A 1140 69.12 28.89 62.55
N ASP A 1141 70.19 28.41 61.89
CA ASP A 1141 71.28 27.54 62.42
C ASP A 1141 72.37 27.18 61.36
N ALA A 1142 73.35 28.08 61.22
CA ALA A 1142 74.84 27.93 61.14
C ALA A 1142 75.67 27.04 60.14
N VAL A 1143 76.50 27.74 59.30
CA VAL A 1143 77.98 27.66 59.02
C VAL A 1143 78.59 26.51 58.13
N PHE A 1144 79.58 26.62 57.19
CA PHE A 1144 80.22 27.57 56.21
C PHE A 1144 81.37 26.81 55.45
N GLU A 1145 81.86 27.30 54.27
CA GLU A 1145 83.30 27.49 53.85
C GLU A 1145 83.62 27.32 52.31
N LEU A 1146 84.54 28.16 51.78
CA LEU A 1146 84.86 28.56 50.38
C LEU A 1146 85.69 27.58 49.50
N VAL A 1147 85.63 27.73 48.14
CA VAL A 1147 86.79 27.91 47.19
C VAL A 1147 86.34 28.57 45.85
N ASN A 1148 87.14 29.49 45.27
CA ASN A 1148 87.09 30.14 43.92
C ASN A 1148 88.47 29.89 43.22
N PRO A 1149 88.87 30.31 41.96
CA PRO A 1149 88.23 30.72 40.67
C PRO A 1149 88.84 30.03 39.39
N VAL A 1150 88.45 30.43 38.16
CA VAL A 1150 89.31 30.84 36.98
C VAL A 1150 88.91 30.34 35.54
N GLN A 1151 88.76 31.33 34.62
CA GLN A 1151 88.98 31.45 33.14
C GLN A 1151 88.34 30.56 32.04
N GLY A 1152 87.84 31.23 30.97
CA GLY A 1152 88.48 31.22 29.63
C GLY A 1152 87.75 30.60 28.42
N ILE A 1153 87.31 31.46 27.48
CA ILE A 1153 87.23 31.40 25.99
C ILE A 1153 87.27 30.01 25.29
N ILE A 1154 86.31 29.75 24.36
CA ILE A 1154 86.48 29.40 22.92
C ILE A 1154 85.13 28.84 22.35
N ASP A 1155 84.68 29.44 21.25
CA ASP A 1155 83.71 28.89 20.26
C ASP A 1155 84.42 27.84 19.37
N PRO A 1156 83.80 26.68 19.06
CA PRO A 1156 83.28 26.51 17.69
C PRO A 1156 82.08 25.56 17.60
N THR A 1157 80.91 26.08 17.24
CA THR A 1157 79.83 25.36 16.49
C THR A 1157 79.36 23.98 17.03
N PRO A 1158 78.42 23.30 16.36
CA PRO A 1158 76.99 23.57 16.44
C PRO A 1158 76.23 22.40 17.09
N PHE A 1159 75.02 22.67 17.62
CA PHE A 1159 73.94 21.69 17.88
C PHE A 1159 74.32 20.44 18.70
N VAL A 1160 73.86 20.35 19.96
CA VAL A 1160 72.83 19.42 20.45
C VAL A 1160 72.35 19.93 21.80
#